data_AF-A0A1T1BD30-F1
#
_entry.id   AF-A0A1T1BD30-F1
#
_cell.length_a   1.000
_cell.length_b   1.000
_cell.length_c   1.000
_cell.angle_alpha   90.00
_cell.angle_beta   90.00
_cell.angle_gamma   90.00
#
_symmetry.space_group_name_H-M   'P 1'
#
loop_
_entity.id
_entity.type
_entity.pdbx_description
1 polymer ?
#
loop_
_entity_poly.entity_id
_entity_poly.type
_entity_poly.pdbx_seq_one_letter_code
_entity_poly.pdbx_strand_id
1 'polypeptide(L)'
;MKKSHRTEGAMLIVTVLVVMVMMVVILAITSQLALSSRRTSTAQESSIRAMYAAEAGLSRSQTQLNLVNNLLQPNSIDIPSGPSGVTTTQMQTDILNLCGLIAVPVNVVNNVTNMLCSSTGPLGILGSQSLVSLSTGNRLDFFVKYIPTSAFASASYTLSGDSRAFWGQVFSENGVELKGGKDNAQYASRVRLVLNSVQRTATDTFVLTLSVPSVSATGTPDSSSTRNLAVGSQNKTYTLNVGRGSFAKYALLTNRHYSSKGAEDECASKPSDCNRITFTSNTLFSGPVHTNSNFNFQGTPYFGGEVTSAGCPGGAIKTNSSGDDYCSAGTNAGAYFYSKTWKAKSAMSPNDQAPVVTTGSGTSDPRFQGGVSWNKNFIALPKNANNQALQARLGGVFIDGTASNLTLQASNITLGTTSTPVQRITYTLGSNTVNLATDADQNVYLLNTATNTWSKATQDPITGAWKQGGTGTKFTGVIYAKDGVTNLNGPARTDSNNPATAPAAIASFAQMTLASTGDIAITSDLKYADPPCSGSNSVTNGVFNAATCTNKNAKNILGIYSSGGDVDLVSPNCRATNADGACTTTGTRPGMPKNVNIHAVLMASQGKVKVDGYDGGAADGSLGQVNLMGGIIENYYGAFGLTNGKGYGRNFVYDQRTNEGVTPPFFPTQQEWSAGLTTPIKLQQNGNQVQTAKDGS
;
A
#
# COMPACT_ATOMS: atom_id res chain seq x y z
N MET A 1 -60.62 -37.38 98.66
CA MET A 1 -60.21 -36.35 97.67
C MET A 1 -58.83 -36.75 97.14
N LYS A 2 -58.70 -37.57 96.09
CA LYS A 2 -58.81 -37.39 94.61
C LYS A 2 -57.59 -36.71 93.94
N LYS A 3 -56.97 -37.49 93.03
CA LYS A 3 -55.92 -37.23 92.00
C LYS A 3 -54.46 -37.31 92.50
N SER A 4 -53.49 -37.95 91.83
CA SER A 4 -53.48 -38.77 90.61
C SER A 4 -52.19 -39.61 90.61
N HIS A 5 -52.30 -40.92 90.77
CA HIS A 5 -51.29 -41.90 90.39
C HIS A 5 -51.38 -42.12 88.87
N ARG A 6 -50.24 -42.40 88.20
CA ARG A 6 -50.06 -42.73 86.75
C ARG A 6 -49.68 -41.58 85.80
N THR A 7 -48.55 -40.89 86.03
CA THR A 7 -47.93 -40.05 84.96
C THR A 7 -46.40 -40.06 84.92
N GLU A 8 -45.67 -40.50 85.95
CA GLU A 8 -44.21 -40.33 85.97
C GLU A 8 -43.40 -41.40 85.19
N GLY A 9 -43.83 -42.67 85.16
CA GLY A 9 -43.12 -43.73 84.42
C GLY A 9 -43.33 -43.71 82.90
N ALA A 10 -44.53 -43.34 82.44
CA ALA A 10 -44.82 -43.22 81.01
C ALA A 10 -44.17 -41.98 80.38
N MET A 11 -43.99 -40.90 81.14
CA MET A 11 -43.35 -39.69 80.65
C MET A 11 -41.83 -39.89 80.42
N LEU A 12 -41.15 -40.72 81.22
CA LEU A 12 -39.74 -41.06 81.01
C LEU A 12 -39.53 -41.92 79.75
N ILE A 13 -40.39 -42.92 79.52
CA ILE A 13 -40.31 -43.78 78.32
C ILE A 13 -40.62 -42.98 77.06
N VAL A 14 -41.64 -42.12 77.08
CA VAL A 14 -41.99 -41.27 75.93
C VAL A 14 -40.92 -40.21 75.66
N THR A 15 -40.33 -39.60 76.69
CA THR A 15 -39.22 -38.64 76.47
C THR A 15 -37.97 -39.33 75.93
N VAL A 16 -37.60 -40.53 76.41
CA VAL A 16 -36.47 -41.29 75.86
C VAL A 16 -36.72 -41.75 74.43
N LEU A 17 -37.93 -42.21 74.10
CA LEU A 17 -38.30 -42.59 72.72
C LEU A 17 -38.28 -41.39 71.77
N VAL A 18 -38.83 -40.25 72.20
CA VAL A 18 -38.79 -39.01 71.40
C VAL A 18 -37.36 -38.54 71.20
N VAL A 19 -36.51 -38.58 72.24
CA VAL A 19 -35.09 -38.22 72.12
C VAL A 19 -34.33 -39.17 71.19
N MET A 20 -34.57 -40.49 71.27
CA MET A 20 -33.95 -41.46 70.36
C MET A 20 -34.41 -41.27 68.91
N VAL A 21 -35.70 -41.05 68.66
CA VAL A 21 -36.23 -40.77 67.32
C VAL A 21 -35.66 -39.45 66.79
N MET A 22 -35.57 -38.41 67.62
CA MET A 22 -34.95 -37.15 67.23
C MET A 22 -33.47 -37.33 66.89
N MET A 23 -32.74 -38.14 67.65
CA MET A 23 -31.32 -38.42 67.39
C MET A 23 -31.11 -39.20 66.08
N VAL A 24 -31.98 -40.16 65.77
CA VAL A 24 -31.96 -40.89 64.48
C VAL A 24 -32.30 -39.97 63.31
N VAL A 25 -33.28 -39.08 63.46
CA VAL A 25 -33.64 -38.09 62.42
C VAL A 25 -32.49 -37.09 62.20
N ILE A 26 -31.84 -36.62 63.26
CA ILE A 26 -30.66 -35.74 63.17
C ILE A 26 -29.48 -36.46 62.49
N LEU A 27 -29.22 -37.73 62.81
CA LEU A 27 -28.20 -38.55 62.15
C LEU A 27 -28.50 -38.78 60.66
N ALA A 28 -29.77 -39.00 60.30
CA ALA A 28 -30.19 -39.14 58.91
C ALA A 28 -30.02 -37.83 58.14
N ILE A 29 -30.42 -36.70 58.71
CA ILE A 29 -30.29 -35.37 58.08
C ILE A 29 -28.81 -34.98 57.94
N THR A 30 -27.98 -35.21 58.96
CA THR A 30 -26.54 -34.92 58.90
C THR A 30 -25.80 -35.80 57.87
N SER A 31 -26.18 -37.07 57.72
CA SER A 31 -25.67 -37.96 56.66
C SER A 31 -26.08 -37.48 55.26
N GLN A 32 -27.34 -37.08 55.08
CA GLN A 32 -27.83 -36.54 53.81
C GLN A 32 -27.16 -35.21 53.46
N LEU A 33 -26.96 -34.32 54.44
CA LEU A 33 -26.25 -33.06 54.25
C LEU A 33 -24.76 -33.26 53.93
N ALA A 34 -24.10 -34.24 54.57
CA ALA A 34 -22.71 -34.58 54.26
C ALA A 34 -22.54 -35.18 52.86
N LEU A 35 -23.47 -36.05 52.43
CA LEU A 35 -23.51 -36.61 51.08
C LEU A 35 -23.82 -35.52 50.02
N SER A 36 -24.76 -34.62 50.32
CA SER A 36 -25.10 -33.48 49.46
C SER A 36 -23.92 -32.52 49.33
N SER A 37 -23.26 -32.16 50.44
CA SER A 37 -22.07 -31.30 50.45
C SER A 37 -20.90 -31.90 49.67
N ARG A 38 -20.64 -33.22 49.82
CA ARG A 38 -19.62 -33.93 49.04
C ARG A 38 -19.95 -33.98 47.55
N ARG A 39 -21.21 -34.23 47.18
CA ARG A 39 -21.66 -34.22 45.77
C ARG A 39 -21.52 -32.83 45.14
N THR A 40 -21.91 -31.78 45.85
CA THR A 40 -21.76 -30.38 45.39
C THR A 40 -20.29 -29.99 45.24
N SER A 41 -19.42 -30.36 46.19
CA SER A 41 -17.99 -30.07 46.10
C SER A 41 -17.32 -30.81 44.93
N THR A 42 -17.69 -32.06 44.69
CA THR A 42 -17.14 -32.86 43.58
C THR A 42 -17.62 -32.32 42.22
N ALA A 43 -18.90 -31.90 42.12
CA ALA A 43 -19.46 -31.28 40.92
C ALA A 43 -18.88 -29.87 40.65
N GLN A 44 -18.57 -29.11 41.70
CA GLN A 44 -17.88 -27.82 41.56
C GLN A 44 -16.44 -28.03 41.07
N GLU A 45 -15.73 -29.01 41.62
CA GLU A 45 -14.38 -29.37 41.21
C GLU A 45 -14.33 -29.85 39.74
N SER A 46 -15.27 -30.72 39.32
CA SER A 46 -15.37 -31.15 37.92
C SER A 46 -15.70 -29.96 37.00
N SER A 47 -16.62 -29.07 37.39
CA SER A 47 -16.94 -27.86 36.63
C SER A 47 -15.74 -26.93 36.43
N ILE A 48 -14.95 -26.71 37.49
CA ILE A 48 -13.74 -25.86 37.43
C ILE A 48 -12.67 -26.50 36.54
N ARG A 49 -12.45 -27.80 36.66
CA ARG A 49 -11.51 -28.54 35.78
C ARG A 49 -11.94 -28.49 34.31
N ALA A 50 -13.24 -28.60 34.04
CA ALA A 50 -13.80 -28.44 32.70
C ALA A 50 -13.55 -27.03 32.14
N MET A 51 -13.70 -26.00 32.98
CA MET A 51 -13.42 -24.62 32.60
C MET A 51 -11.93 -24.41 32.29
N TYR A 52 -11.02 -24.85 33.15
CA TYR A 52 -9.58 -24.74 32.90
C TYR A 52 -9.14 -25.51 31.65
N ALA A 53 -9.74 -26.68 31.38
CA ALA A 53 -9.49 -27.40 30.13
C ALA A 53 -9.98 -26.61 28.91
N ALA A 54 -11.18 -26.02 28.97
CA ALA A 54 -11.68 -25.16 27.90
C ALA A 54 -10.79 -23.91 27.69
N GLU A 55 -10.31 -23.27 28.75
CA GLU A 55 -9.35 -22.15 28.68
C GLU A 55 -8.02 -22.57 28.05
N ALA A 56 -7.51 -23.76 28.39
CA ALA A 56 -6.32 -24.31 27.74
C ALA A 56 -6.54 -24.53 26.24
N GLY A 57 -7.72 -25.00 25.84
CA GLY A 57 -8.12 -25.12 24.43
C GLY A 57 -8.18 -23.78 23.70
N LEU A 58 -8.67 -22.72 24.35
CA LEU A 58 -8.64 -21.36 23.80
C LEU A 58 -7.21 -20.82 23.67
N SER A 59 -6.35 -21.03 24.66
CA SER A 59 -4.94 -20.62 24.62
C SER A 59 -4.18 -21.31 23.48
N ARG A 60 -4.44 -22.61 23.26
CA ARG A 60 -3.90 -23.35 22.11
C ARG A 60 -4.42 -22.80 20.78
N SER A 61 -5.70 -22.44 20.72
CA SER A 61 -6.29 -21.82 19.54
C SER A 61 -5.67 -20.46 19.22
N GLN A 62 -5.41 -19.63 20.24
CA GLN A 62 -4.69 -18.38 20.09
C GLN A 62 -3.25 -18.62 19.59
N THR A 63 -2.58 -19.65 20.09
CA THR A 63 -1.23 -20.03 19.62
C THR A 63 -1.26 -20.43 18.14
N GLN A 64 -2.26 -21.22 17.73
CA GLN A 64 -2.44 -21.62 16.33
C GLN A 64 -2.73 -20.41 15.43
N LEU A 65 -3.55 -19.45 15.88
CA LEU A 65 -3.80 -18.21 15.15
C LEU A 65 -2.57 -17.30 15.08
N ASN A 66 -1.77 -17.24 16.14
CA ASN A 66 -0.51 -16.51 16.14
C ASN A 66 0.48 -17.11 15.14
N LEU A 67 0.54 -18.44 15.03
CA LEU A 67 1.33 -19.11 14.00
C LEU A 67 0.87 -18.70 12.60
N VAL A 68 -0.43 -18.81 12.29
CA VAL A 68 -0.96 -18.40 10.99
C VAL A 68 -0.71 -16.91 10.73
N ASN A 69 -0.89 -16.06 11.75
CA ASN A 69 -0.59 -14.65 11.67
C ASN A 69 0.87 -14.41 11.25
N ASN A 70 1.82 -15.11 11.89
CA ASN A 70 3.24 -14.99 11.61
C ASN A 70 3.58 -15.49 10.20
N LEU A 71 2.96 -16.58 9.75
CA LEU A 71 3.15 -17.12 8.39
C LEU A 71 2.60 -16.20 7.30
N LEU A 72 1.57 -15.41 7.60
CA LEU A 72 0.98 -14.44 6.67
C LEU A 72 1.57 -13.02 6.80
N GLN A 73 2.64 -12.84 7.60
CA GLN A 73 3.41 -11.59 7.62
C GLN A 73 4.34 -11.49 6.41
N PRO A 74 4.69 -10.27 5.96
CA PRO A 74 5.59 -10.07 4.82
C PRO A 74 6.92 -10.83 4.89
N ASN A 75 7.50 -10.98 6.08
CA ASN A 75 8.80 -11.65 6.24
C ASN A 75 8.73 -13.17 6.09
N SER A 76 7.54 -13.76 6.14
CA SER A 76 7.32 -15.20 6.02
C SER A 76 6.86 -15.61 4.62
N ILE A 77 6.48 -14.64 3.80
CA ILE A 77 6.07 -14.85 2.41
C ILE A 77 7.24 -14.48 1.50
N ASP A 78 7.85 -15.50 0.90
CA ASP A 78 8.97 -15.36 -0.02
C ASP A 78 8.46 -15.46 -1.46
N ILE A 79 8.42 -14.32 -2.15
CA ILE A 79 8.05 -14.25 -3.56
C ILE A 79 9.33 -13.97 -4.36
N PRO A 80 9.82 -14.93 -5.18
CA PRO A 80 11.06 -14.75 -5.93
C PRO A 80 11.07 -13.47 -6.76
N SER A 81 12.14 -12.66 -6.62
CA SER A 81 12.37 -11.44 -7.38
C SER A 81 13.48 -11.60 -8.45
N GLY A 82 13.63 -10.60 -9.31
CA GLY A 82 14.64 -10.57 -10.38
C GLY A 82 14.20 -11.20 -11.72
N PRO A 83 15.14 -11.48 -12.64
CA PRO A 83 14.85 -11.95 -14.01
C PRO A 83 14.14 -13.33 -14.08
N SER A 84 14.33 -14.16 -13.06
CA SER A 84 13.65 -15.45 -12.88
C SER A 84 12.48 -15.35 -11.87
N GLY A 85 12.11 -14.13 -11.47
CA GLY A 85 11.06 -13.87 -10.51
C GLY A 85 9.66 -14.08 -11.07
N VAL A 86 8.66 -13.93 -10.21
CA VAL A 86 7.26 -14.19 -10.58
C VAL A 86 6.73 -13.13 -11.56
N THR A 87 6.33 -13.57 -12.74
CA THR A 87 5.70 -12.69 -13.75
C THR A 87 4.29 -12.28 -13.33
N THR A 88 3.78 -11.16 -13.85
CA THR A 88 2.39 -10.74 -13.60
C THR A 88 1.39 -11.83 -14.01
N THR A 89 1.61 -12.49 -15.15
CA THR A 89 0.74 -13.58 -15.61
C THR A 89 0.77 -14.77 -14.65
N GLN A 90 1.95 -15.13 -14.14
CA GLN A 90 2.06 -16.22 -13.17
C GLN A 90 1.37 -15.86 -11.85
N MET A 91 1.61 -14.67 -11.30
CA MET A 91 0.96 -14.24 -10.07
C MET A 91 -0.56 -14.16 -10.25
N GLN A 92 -1.03 -13.61 -11.37
CA GLN A 92 -2.45 -13.56 -11.68
C GLN A 92 -3.06 -14.96 -11.76
N THR A 93 -2.37 -15.92 -12.36
CA THR A 93 -2.81 -17.33 -12.41
C THR A 93 -2.90 -17.91 -10.99
N ASP A 94 -1.87 -17.70 -10.16
CA ASP A 94 -1.83 -18.19 -8.78
C ASP A 94 -2.96 -17.58 -7.92
N ILE A 95 -3.31 -16.30 -8.15
CA ILE A 95 -4.44 -15.64 -7.48
C ILE A 95 -5.80 -16.08 -8.03
N LEU A 96 -5.94 -16.25 -9.35
CA LEU A 96 -7.18 -16.76 -9.96
C LEU A 96 -7.48 -18.19 -9.49
N ASN A 97 -6.44 -18.99 -9.27
CA ASN A 97 -6.58 -20.33 -8.71
C ASN A 97 -7.23 -20.32 -7.32
N LEU A 98 -7.02 -19.29 -6.48
CA LEU A 98 -7.74 -19.15 -5.20
C LEU A 98 -9.26 -19.08 -5.41
N CYS A 99 -9.69 -18.42 -6.49
CA CYS A 99 -11.09 -18.33 -6.90
C CYS A 99 -11.58 -19.54 -7.71
N GLY A 100 -10.70 -20.50 -8.05
CA GLY A 100 -11.00 -21.58 -8.99
C GLY A 100 -11.26 -21.11 -10.42
N LEU A 101 -10.72 -19.95 -10.80
CA LEU A 101 -10.86 -19.36 -12.12
C LEU A 101 -9.64 -19.68 -12.99
N ILE A 102 -9.86 -19.87 -14.29
CA ILE A 102 -8.79 -20.05 -15.29
C ILE A 102 -8.48 -18.76 -16.06
N ALA A 103 -9.33 -17.74 -15.94
CA ALA A 103 -9.17 -16.43 -16.58
C ALA A 103 -9.89 -15.33 -15.76
N VAL A 104 -9.50 -14.07 -15.98
CA VAL A 104 -10.16 -12.92 -15.34
C VAL A 104 -11.56 -12.74 -15.92
N PRO A 105 -12.62 -12.58 -15.10
CA PRO A 105 -13.98 -12.36 -15.58
C PRO A 105 -14.11 -11.08 -16.44
N VAL A 106 -14.90 -11.15 -17.51
CA VAL A 106 -15.07 -10.05 -18.49
C VAL A 106 -15.61 -8.76 -17.86
N ASN A 107 -16.45 -8.86 -16.82
CA ASN A 107 -16.93 -7.71 -16.04
C ASN A 107 -15.82 -6.99 -15.27
N VAL A 108 -14.75 -7.68 -14.89
CA VAL A 108 -13.56 -7.07 -14.28
C VAL A 108 -12.69 -6.43 -15.35
N VAL A 109 -12.60 -7.04 -16.54
CA VAL A 109 -11.92 -6.46 -17.70
C VAL A 109 -12.60 -5.18 -18.19
N ASN A 110 -13.93 -5.13 -18.14
CA ASN A 110 -14.74 -3.98 -18.55
C ASN A 110 -14.94 -2.93 -17.45
N ASN A 111 -14.19 -3.01 -16.35
CA ASN A 111 -14.26 -2.09 -15.19
C ASN A 111 -15.67 -1.93 -14.60
N VAL A 112 -16.51 -2.97 -14.71
CA VAL A 112 -17.84 -3.00 -14.09
C VAL A 112 -17.73 -3.36 -12.62
N THR A 113 -16.80 -4.25 -12.26
CA THR A 113 -16.49 -4.61 -10.86
C THR A 113 -15.00 -4.90 -10.67
N ASN A 114 -14.45 -4.65 -9.48
CA ASN A 114 -13.08 -5.02 -9.13
C ASN A 114 -13.00 -6.41 -8.43
N MET A 115 -14.11 -7.14 -8.39
CA MET A 115 -14.26 -8.37 -7.62
C MET A 115 -14.03 -9.59 -8.50
N LEU A 116 -12.97 -10.36 -8.23
CA LEU A 116 -12.67 -11.60 -8.95
C LEU A 116 -13.59 -12.73 -8.47
N CYS A 117 -13.70 -12.88 -7.15
CA CYS A 117 -14.66 -13.77 -6.53
C CYS A 117 -15.06 -13.27 -5.14
N SER A 118 -16.27 -13.61 -4.73
CA SER A 118 -16.76 -13.51 -3.35
C SER A 118 -17.31 -14.86 -2.95
N SER A 119 -16.85 -15.41 -1.84
CA SER A 119 -17.45 -16.61 -1.26
C SER A 119 -18.58 -16.23 -0.30
N THR A 120 -19.60 -17.07 -0.26
CA THR A 120 -20.50 -17.24 0.88
C THR A 120 -20.22 -18.57 1.60
N GLY A 121 -18.96 -19.04 1.58
CA GLY A 121 -18.57 -20.33 2.18
C GLY A 121 -17.04 -20.50 2.32
N PRO A 122 -16.56 -21.56 3.02
CA PRO A 122 -15.14 -21.92 3.04
C PRO A 122 -14.59 -22.06 1.61
N LEU A 123 -13.28 -22.16 1.42
CA LEU A 123 -12.66 -22.24 0.08
C LEU A 123 -13.11 -23.43 -0.81
N GLY A 124 -14.06 -24.24 -0.35
CA GLY A 124 -14.99 -25.00 -1.18
C GLY A 124 -16.42 -24.45 -1.09
N ILE A 125 -16.93 -23.93 -2.21
CA ILE A 125 -18.24 -24.24 -2.82
C ILE A 125 -18.55 -23.16 -3.89
N LEU A 126 -18.42 -23.54 -5.15
CA LEU A 126 -19.37 -23.24 -6.23
C LEU A 126 -19.33 -24.49 -7.13
N GLY A 127 -20.37 -25.33 -7.04
CA GLY A 127 -20.53 -26.55 -7.84
C GLY A 127 -20.16 -27.86 -7.11
N SER A 128 -21.18 -28.58 -6.66
CA SER A 128 -21.34 -30.03 -6.41
C SER A 128 -20.13 -31.00 -6.40
N GLN A 129 -18.99 -30.68 -5.77
CA GLN A 129 -17.95 -31.67 -5.48
C GLN A 129 -17.48 -31.58 -4.02
N SER A 130 -17.44 -32.74 -3.38
CA SER A 130 -17.27 -32.98 -1.94
C SER A 130 -15.85 -32.69 -1.41
N LEU A 131 -15.79 -32.39 -0.11
CA LEU A 131 -14.69 -31.85 0.72
C LEU A 131 -13.46 -32.76 0.95
N VAL A 132 -13.09 -33.61 -0.01
CA VAL A 132 -11.91 -34.49 0.10
C VAL A 132 -10.71 -33.99 -0.76
N SER A 133 -10.91 -32.96 -1.61
CA SER A 133 -9.94 -32.57 -2.63
C SER A 133 -9.07 -31.32 -2.32
N LEU A 134 -9.18 -30.70 -1.13
CA LEU A 134 -8.27 -29.58 -0.78
C LEU A 134 -6.81 -30.02 -0.63
N SER A 135 -6.54 -31.32 -0.42
CA SER A 135 -5.19 -31.88 -0.46
C SER A 135 -4.62 -32.02 -1.87
N THR A 136 -5.42 -31.80 -2.93
CA THR A 136 -5.06 -32.11 -4.33
C THR A 136 -5.35 -31.00 -5.36
N GLY A 137 -5.87 -29.82 -4.97
CA GLY A 137 -6.22 -28.76 -5.92
C GLY A 137 -5.26 -27.55 -5.98
N ASN A 138 -5.17 -26.91 -7.17
CA ASN A 138 -4.39 -25.69 -7.45
C ASN A 138 -4.72 -24.48 -6.55
N ARG A 139 -5.80 -24.52 -5.77
CA ARG A 139 -6.30 -23.36 -4.99
C ARG A 139 -5.39 -22.98 -3.84
N LEU A 140 -4.66 -23.92 -3.26
CA LEU A 140 -3.72 -23.65 -2.17
C LEU A 140 -2.32 -23.28 -2.66
N ASP A 141 -2.10 -23.30 -3.98
CA ASP A 141 -0.76 -23.15 -4.56
C ASP A 141 -0.13 -21.82 -4.20
N PHE A 142 -0.91 -20.75 -4.09
CA PHE A 142 -0.39 -19.46 -3.62
C PHE A 142 0.32 -19.59 -2.27
N PHE A 143 -0.34 -20.19 -1.27
CA PHE A 143 0.22 -20.34 0.08
C PHE A 143 1.35 -21.37 0.12
N VAL A 144 1.23 -22.46 -0.63
CA VAL A 144 2.25 -23.53 -0.67
C VAL A 144 3.53 -23.05 -1.36
N LYS A 145 3.40 -22.28 -2.45
CA LYS A 145 4.51 -21.80 -3.27
C LYS A 145 5.27 -20.65 -2.63
N TYR A 146 4.55 -19.72 -2.00
CA TYR A 146 5.16 -18.48 -1.49
C TYR A 146 5.42 -18.49 0.02
N ILE A 147 4.99 -19.51 0.77
CA ILE A 147 5.34 -19.66 2.18
C ILE A 147 6.23 -20.89 2.33
N PRO A 148 7.56 -20.71 2.29
CA PRO A 148 8.49 -21.84 2.31
C PRO A 148 8.46 -22.56 3.65
N THR A 149 8.90 -23.82 3.68
CA THR A 149 8.97 -24.62 4.91
C THR A 149 9.88 -23.99 5.97
N SER A 150 10.89 -23.22 5.56
CA SER A 150 11.75 -22.42 6.46
C SER A 150 10.98 -21.35 7.24
N ALA A 151 9.88 -20.80 6.70
CA ALA A 151 9.05 -19.84 7.42
C ALA A 151 8.36 -20.49 8.64
N PHE A 152 8.00 -21.77 8.54
CA PHE A 152 7.44 -22.52 9.67
C PHE A 152 8.49 -22.74 10.77
N ALA A 153 9.72 -23.08 10.39
CA ALA A 153 10.83 -23.21 11.34
C ALA A 153 11.13 -21.88 12.05
N SER A 154 11.15 -20.77 11.32
CA SER A 154 11.31 -19.41 11.87
C SER A 154 10.17 -19.02 12.82
N ALA A 155 8.98 -19.57 12.62
CA ALA A 155 7.85 -19.43 13.55
C ALA A 155 7.88 -20.42 14.73
N SER A 156 9.00 -21.13 14.94
CA SER A 156 9.16 -22.18 15.96
C SER A 156 8.14 -23.33 15.82
N TYR A 157 7.68 -23.62 14.60
CA TYR A 157 6.73 -24.68 14.31
C TYR A 157 7.38 -25.77 13.46
N THR A 158 7.31 -27.01 13.94
CA THR A 158 7.73 -28.19 13.16
C THR A 158 6.55 -28.71 12.37
N LEU A 159 6.61 -28.60 11.04
CA LEU A 159 5.63 -29.21 10.15
C LEU A 159 5.67 -30.74 10.31
N SER A 160 4.53 -31.34 10.66
CA SER A 160 4.37 -32.81 10.74
C SER A 160 4.00 -33.46 9.40
N GLY A 161 4.22 -32.76 8.28
CA GLY A 161 3.88 -33.17 6.91
C GLY A 161 4.21 -32.07 5.88
N ASP A 162 3.58 -32.10 4.71
CA ASP A 162 3.72 -31.05 3.68
C ASP A 162 2.93 -29.79 4.07
N SER A 163 3.43 -28.60 3.68
CA SER A 163 2.77 -27.31 3.92
C SER A 163 1.37 -27.25 3.29
N ARG A 164 1.13 -27.99 2.20
CA ARG A 164 -0.20 -28.14 1.59
C ARG A 164 -1.22 -28.75 2.56
N ALA A 165 -0.83 -29.76 3.33
CA ALA A 165 -1.72 -30.38 4.30
C ALA A 165 -2.08 -29.40 5.42
N PHE A 166 -1.12 -28.60 5.88
CA PHE A 166 -1.35 -27.55 6.86
C PHE A 166 -2.36 -26.51 6.35
N TRP A 167 -2.12 -25.92 5.18
CA TRP A 167 -3.02 -24.92 4.60
C TRP A 167 -4.40 -25.49 4.27
N GLY A 168 -4.45 -26.75 3.82
CA GLY A 168 -5.71 -27.46 3.59
C GLY A 168 -6.55 -27.60 4.84
N GLN A 169 -5.95 -27.91 5.99
CA GLN A 169 -6.68 -27.97 7.27
C GLN A 169 -7.14 -26.60 7.74
N VAL A 170 -6.27 -25.59 7.65
CA VAL A 170 -6.57 -24.20 8.08
C VAL A 170 -7.74 -23.58 7.31
N PHE A 171 -7.81 -23.81 6.00
CA PHE A 171 -8.88 -23.29 5.13
C PHE A 171 -10.06 -24.26 4.92
N SER A 172 -10.02 -25.45 5.54
CA SER A 172 -11.12 -26.41 5.45
C SER A 172 -12.36 -25.92 6.19
N GLU A 173 -13.51 -26.48 5.84
CA GLU A 173 -14.75 -26.23 6.58
C GLU A 173 -14.63 -26.64 8.05
N ASN A 174 -13.95 -27.77 8.32
CA ASN A 174 -13.79 -28.34 9.65
C ASN A 174 -12.71 -27.64 10.50
N GLY A 175 -11.79 -26.93 9.87
CA GLY A 175 -10.65 -26.29 10.52
C GLY A 175 -9.60 -27.28 11.05
N VAL A 176 -8.61 -26.72 11.74
CA VAL A 176 -7.62 -27.46 12.52
C VAL A 176 -8.25 -27.82 13.86
N GLU A 177 -8.37 -29.12 14.14
CA GLU A 177 -8.82 -29.62 15.44
C GLU A 177 -7.63 -29.68 16.41
N LEU A 178 -7.75 -28.99 17.54
CA LEU A 178 -6.75 -28.98 18.61
C LEU A 178 -7.31 -29.77 19.79
N LYS A 179 -6.69 -30.91 20.07
CA LYS A 179 -7.01 -31.76 21.22
C LYS A 179 -5.82 -31.86 22.15
N GLY A 180 -6.11 -31.97 23.44
CA GLY A 180 -5.12 -32.30 24.45
C GLY A 180 -5.76 -32.41 25.81
N GLY A 181 -4.98 -32.81 26.80
CA GLY A 181 -5.49 -32.93 28.14
C GLY A 181 -4.38 -33.16 29.15
N LYS A 182 -4.70 -32.85 30.41
CA LYS A 182 -3.83 -33.08 31.57
C LYS A 182 -4.74 -33.37 32.77
N ASP A 183 -4.29 -34.22 33.68
CA ASP A 183 -4.97 -34.53 34.95
C ASP A 183 -6.45 -34.95 34.76
N ASN A 184 -6.67 -35.89 33.82
CA ASN A 184 -7.98 -36.41 33.40
C ASN A 184 -8.95 -35.39 32.77
N ALA A 185 -8.53 -34.14 32.54
CA ALA A 185 -9.32 -33.17 31.78
C ALA A 185 -8.83 -33.02 30.35
N GLN A 186 -9.73 -33.25 29.40
CA GLN A 186 -9.49 -33.11 27.96
C GLN A 186 -10.12 -31.81 27.46
N TYR A 187 -9.52 -31.22 26.43
CA TYR A 187 -10.10 -30.14 25.66
C TYR A 187 -10.15 -30.48 24.18
N ALA A 188 -11.13 -29.91 23.49
CA ALA A 188 -11.22 -29.89 22.05
C ALA A 188 -11.60 -28.49 21.59
N SER A 189 -10.82 -27.91 20.67
CA SER A 189 -11.13 -26.65 20.02
C SER A 189 -10.87 -26.74 18.52
N ARG A 190 -11.46 -25.82 17.75
CA ARG A 190 -11.29 -25.76 16.30
C ARG A 190 -10.96 -24.35 15.85
N VAL A 191 -9.97 -24.25 14.97
CA VAL A 191 -9.53 -22.97 14.37
C VAL A 191 -9.57 -23.09 12.86
N ARG A 192 -10.19 -22.12 12.19
CA ARG A 192 -10.20 -22.04 10.72
C ARG A 192 -10.10 -20.60 10.24
N LEU A 193 -9.63 -20.42 9.01
CA LEU A 193 -9.76 -19.18 8.26
C LEU A 193 -10.70 -19.35 7.08
N VAL A 194 -11.46 -18.30 6.79
CA VAL A 194 -12.36 -18.23 5.64
C VAL A 194 -11.89 -17.11 4.72
N LEU A 195 -11.66 -17.42 3.43
CA LEU A 195 -11.45 -16.41 2.40
C LEU A 195 -12.81 -15.92 1.93
N ASN A 196 -13.17 -14.68 2.28
CA ASN A 196 -14.46 -14.07 1.97
C ASN A 196 -14.49 -13.51 0.54
N SER A 197 -13.40 -12.89 0.10
CA SER A 197 -13.34 -12.29 -1.24
C SER A 197 -11.92 -12.11 -1.73
N VAL A 198 -11.78 -12.08 -3.05
CA VAL A 198 -10.57 -11.69 -3.76
C VAL A 198 -10.94 -10.57 -4.71
N GLN A 199 -10.28 -9.43 -4.55
CA GLN A 199 -10.47 -8.24 -5.38
C GLN A 199 -9.16 -7.88 -6.07
N ARG A 200 -9.27 -7.38 -7.30
CA ARG A 200 -8.16 -6.77 -8.03
C ARG A 200 -8.35 -5.26 -8.00
N THR A 201 -7.50 -4.56 -7.26
CA THR A 201 -7.61 -3.10 -7.09
C THR A 201 -6.71 -2.33 -8.05
N ALA A 202 -5.68 -2.97 -8.59
CA ALA A 202 -4.83 -2.44 -9.65
C ALA A 202 -4.32 -3.59 -10.53
N THR A 203 -3.57 -3.27 -11.60
CA THR A 203 -3.03 -4.30 -12.52
C THR A 203 -2.22 -5.36 -11.78
N ASP A 204 -1.39 -4.95 -10.83
CA ASP A 204 -0.51 -5.81 -10.03
C ASP A 204 -0.84 -5.76 -8.54
N THR A 205 -2.10 -5.52 -8.17
CA THR A 205 -2.52 -5.47 -6.76
C THR A 205 -3.81 -6.23 -6.55
N PHE A 206 -3.75 -7.19 -5.62
CA PHE A 206 -4.84 -8.04 -5.19
C PHE A 206 -5.05 -7.90 -3.69
N VAL A 207 -6.32 -7.90 -3.30
CA VAL A 207 -6.76 -7.75 -1.92
C VAL A 207 -7.59 -8.98 -1.57
N LEU A 208 -7.08 -9.78 -0.64
CA LEU A 208 -7.73 -10.99 -0.15
C LEU A 208 -8.34 -10.66 1.21
N THR A 209 -9.67 -10.70 1.32
CA THR A 209 -10.35 -10.50 2.60
C THR A 209 -10.59 -11.84 3.27
N LEU A 210 -9.99 -12.02 4.43
CA LEU A 210 -10.09 -13.19 5.29
C LEU A 210 -11.00 -12.90 6.49
N SER A 211 -11.60 -13.92 7.08
CA SER A 211 -12.21 -13.83 8.41
C SER A 211 -11.81 -15.01 9.29
N VAL A 212 -11.78 -14.76 10.59
CA VAL A 212 -11.61 -15.79 11.62
C VAL A 212 -12.95 -15.95 12.32
N PRO A 213 -13.67 -17.05 12.10
CA PRO A 213 -14.90 -17.35 12.83
C PRO A 213 -14.66 -17.41 14.34
N SER A 214 -15.73 -17.28 15.14
CA SER A 214 -15.64 -17.48 16.59
C SER A 214 -15.04 -18.84 16.92
N VAL A 215 -14.01 -18.84 17.76
CA VAL A 215 -13.36 -20.05 18.22
C VAL A 215 -14.09 -20.54 19.46
N SER A 216 -14.56 -21.78 19.45
CA SER A 216 -15.07 -22.46 20.64
C SER A 216 -14.09 -23.52 21.12
N ALA A 217 -13.98 -23.66 22.45
CA ALA A 217 -13.24 -24.70 23.11
C ALA A 217 -14.15 -25.41 24.12
N THR A 218 -14.19 -26.73 24.04
CA THR A 218 -14.96 -27.58 24.94
C THR A 218 -14.00 -28.31 25.87
N GLY A 219 -14.22 -28.21 27.19
CA GLY A 219 -13.47 -28.92 28.21
C GLY A 219 -14.32 -30.00 28.89
N THR A 220 -13.74 -31.18 29.06
CA THR A 220 -14.38 -32.40 29.59
C THR A 220 -13.42 -33.15 30.54
N PRO A 221 -13.59 -33.05 31.87
CA PRO A 221 -12.87 -33.81 32.88
C PRO A 221 -13.38 -35.24 33.09
N ASP A 222 -14.63 -35.52 32.69
CA ASP A 222 -15.28 -36.83 32.65
C ASP A 222 -16.52 -36.76 31.73
N SER A 223 -17.26 -37.86 31.56
CA SER A 223 -18.47 -37.92 30.72
C SER A 223 -19.68 -37.18 31.30
N SER A 224 -19.56 -36.52 32.46
CA SER A 224 -20.69 -35.92 33.20
C SER A 224 -20.69 -34.40 33.25
N SER A 225 -19.52 -33.75 33.14
CA SER A 225 -19.38 -32.30 33.20
C SER A 225 -18.74 -31.74 31.92
N THR A 226 -19.43 -30.86 31.19
CA THR A 226 -18.88 -30.19 29.99
C THR A 226 -18.94 -28.67 30.15
N ARG A 227 -17.89 -27.97 29.73
CA ARG A 227 -17.88 -26.51 29.63
C ARG A 227 -17.47 -26.10 28.22
N ASN A 228 -18.22 -25.18 27.64
CA ASN A 228 -17.93 -24.61 26.32
C ASN A 228 -17.63 -23.12 26.50
N LEU A 229 -16.48 -22.67 26.02
CA LEU A 229 -16.08 -21.28 26.00
C LEU A 229 -15.91 -20.85 24.55
N ALA A 230 -16.45 -19.69 24.19
CA ALA A 230 -16.32 -19.13 22.85
C ALA A 230 -15.70 -17.73 22.88
N VAL A 231 -14.78 -17.47 21.96
CA VAL A 231 -14.08 -16.20 21.83
C VAL A 231 -14.16 -15.72 20.38
N GLY A 232 -14.48 -14.43 20.22
CA GLY A 232 -14.49 -13.77 18.92
C GLY A 232 -13.09 -13.28 18.53
N SER A 233 -12.87 -13.17 17.23
CA SER A 233 -11.75 -12.41 16.70
C SER A 233 -11.92 -10.91 17.01
N GLN A 234 -10.82 -10.21 17.29
CA GLN A 234 -10.80 -8.75 17.50
C GLN A 234 -11.38 -8.01 16.29
N ASN A 235 -10.97 -8.44 15.09
CA ASN A 235 -11.48 -7.90 13.83
C ASN A 235 -12.37 -8.95 13.16
N LYS A 236 -13.50 -8.50 12.62
CA LYS A 236 -14.40 -9.38 11.84
C LYS A 236 -13.77 -9.80 10.51
N THR A 237 -12.86 -8.99 9.97
CA THR A 237 -12.16 -9.23 8.71
C THR A 237 -10.70 -8.83 8.79
N TYR A 238 -9.86 -9.58 8.10
CA TYR A 238 -8.43 -9.34 7.90
C TYR A 238 -8.16 -9.20 6.42
N THR A 239 -7.15 -8.41 6.06
CA THR A 239 -6.82 -8.18 4.65
C THR A 239 -5.38 -8.59 4.40
N LEU A 240 -5.20 -9.53 3.47
CA LEU A 240 -3.92 -9.92 2.92
C LEU A 240 -3.75 -9.19 1.59
N ASN A 241 -2.84 -8.22 1.54
CA ASN A 241 -2.51 -7.51 0.32
C ASN A 241 -1.42 -8.29 -0.41
N VAL A 242 -1.63 -8.58 -1.68
CA VAL A 242 -0.63 -9.17 -2.58
C VAL A 242 -0.43 -8.19 -3.71
N GLY A 243 0.76 -7.62 -3.85
CA GLY A 243 0.98 -6.67 -4.92
C GLY A 243 2.40 -6.23 -5.06
N ARG A 244 2.63 -5.44 -6.10
CA ARG A 244 3.89 -4.76 -6.30
C ARG A 244 3.86 -3.40 -5.62
N GLY A 245 4.99 -3.00 -5.02
CA GLY A 245 5.12 -1.67 -4.43
C GLY A 245 4.90 -0.58 -5.48
N SER A 246 4.07 0.42 -5.20
CA SER A 246 3.92 1.56 -6.12
C SER A 246 5.20 2.40 -6.14
N PHE A 247 5.57 2.93 -7.31
CA PHE A 247 6.63 3.94 -7.40
C PHE A 247 6.23 5.27 -6.75
N ALA A 248 4.93 5.53 -6.55
CA ALA A 248 4.42 6.77 -5.99
C ALA A 248 4.87 7.03 -4.54
N LYS A 249 5.34 6.01 -3.81
CA LYS A 249 5.79 6.12 -2.41
C LYS A 249 7.11 6.89 -2.22
N TYR A 250 7.84 7.21 -3.29
CA TYR A 250 9.12 7.89 -3.16
C TYR A 250 8.93 9.40 -3.29
N ALA A 251 9.51 10.16 -2.36
CA ALA A 251 9.72 11.58 -2.56
C ALA A 251 10.75 11.83 -3.66
N LEU A 252 11.79 11.00 -3.71
CA LEU A 252 12.75 10.95 -4.80
C LEU A 252 13.22 9.51 -5.04
N LEU A 253 13.17 9.04 -6.29
CA LEU A 253 13.89 7.84 -6.73
C LEU A 253 14.70 8.17 -7.97
N THR A 254 16.00 7.91 -7.92
CA THR A 254 16.89 8.06 -9.08
C THR A 254 17.56 6.74 -9.42
N ASN A 255 17.35 6.19 -10.61
CA ASN A 255 18.06 4.97 -11.02
C ASN A 255 19.58 5.25 -11.06
N ARG A 256 19.97 6.30 -11.77
CA ARG A 256 21.33 6.78 -11.94
C ARG A 256 21.46 8.16 -11.30
N HIS A 257 22.24 8.27 -10.24
CA HIS A 257 22.45 9.53 -9.52
C HIS A 257 23.46 10.46 -10.23
N TYR A 258 23.20 10.71 -11.52
CA TYR A 258 24.02 11.49 -12.44
C TYR A 258 23.09 12.32 -13.33
N SER A 259 23.56 13.45 -13.87
CA SER A 259 22.75 14.32 -14.75
C SER A 259 22.50 13.72 -16.15
N SER A 260 23.37 12.80 -16.57
CA SER A 260 23.36 12.17 -17.88
C SER A 260 24.29 10.95 -17.92
N LYS A 261 24.16 10.15 -18.99
CA LYS A 261 25.09 9.06 -19.29
C LYS A 261 26.54 9.52 -19.42
N GLY A 262 26.78 10.68 -20.05
CA GLY A 262 28.12 11.24 -20.19
C GLY A 262 28.77 11.56 -18.84
N ALA A 263 28.01 12.15 -17.91
CA ALA A 263 28.48 12.42 -16.55
C ALA A 263 28.74 11.13 -15.76
N GLU A 264 27.92 10.10 -15.97
CA GLU A 264 28.15 8.78 -15.38
C GLU A 264 29.44 8.13 -15.91
N ASP A 265 29.67 8.17 -17.23
CA ASP A 265 30.87 7.61 -17.87
C ASP A 265 32.15 8.35 -17.47
N GLU A 266 32.07 9.67 -17.33
CA GLU A 266 33.15 10.48 -16.78
C GLU A 266 33.47 10.02 -15.34
N CYS A 267 32.45 9.78 -14.51
CA CYS A 267 32.64 9.27 -13.16
C CYS A 267 33.16 7.84 -13.09
N ALA A 268 32.83 7.00 -14.08
CA ALA A 268 33.35 5.64 -14.17
C ALA A 268 34.84 5.63 -14.56
N SER A 269 35.24 6.51 -15.48
CA SER A 269 36.61 6.59 -15.99
C SER A 269 37.56 7.43 -15.13
N LYS A 270 37.05 8.48 -14.48
CA LYS A 270 37.83 9.41 -13.63
C LYS A 270 37.10 9.67 -12.30
N PRO A 271 37.08 8.68 -11.38
CA PRO A 271 36.29 8.78 -10.16
C PRO A 271 36.65 9.96 -9.24
N SER A 272 37.89 10.47 -9.33
CA SER A 272 38.43 11.58 -8.53
C SER A 272 38.08 12.97 -9.05
N ASP A 273 37.69 13.10 -10.32
CA ASP A 273 37.54 14.40 -11.00
C ASP A 273 36.18 14.61 -11.63
N CYS A 274 35.25 13.68 -11.42
CA CYS A 274 33.93 13.79 -12.01
C CYS A 274 32.97 14.66 -11.19
N ASN A 275 32.03 15.30 -11.89
CA ASN A 275 31.03 16.16 -11.26
C ASN A 275 29.78 15.36 -10.87
N ARG A 276 29.71 14.95 -9.59
CA ARG A 276 28.58 14.20 -9.04
C ARG A 276 27.43 15.12 -8.66
N ILE A 277 26.20 14.63 -8.84
CA ILE A 277 25.02 15.28 -8.27
C ILE A 277 25.20 15.31 -6.75
N THR A 278 25.11 16.50 -6.16
CA THR A 278 25.42 16.72 -4.75
C THR A 278 24.20 17.25 -4.03
N PHE A 279 23.77 16.57 -2.98
CA PHE A 279 22.78 17.12 -2.05
C PHE A 279 23.46 18.07 -1.07
N THR A 280 23.02 19.32 -1.09
CA THR A 280 23.54 20.41 -0.26
C THR A 280 22.63 20.73 0.92
N SER A 281 23.01 21.66 1.80
CA SER A 281 22.14 22.17 2.88
C SER A 281 20.77 22.70 2.43
N ASN A 282 20.58 23.00 1.13
CA ASN A 282 19.29 23.40 0.57
C ASN A 282 18.40 22.21 0.20
N THR A 283 18.87 20.97 0.39
CA THR A 283 18.15 19.75 0.03
C THR A 283 17.32 19.29 1.23
N LEU A 284 15.99 19.38 1.07
CA LEU A 284 15.02 19.09 2.11
C LEU A 284 13.99 18.09 1.58
N PHE A 285 14.08 16.83 2.00
CA PHE A 285 13.10 15.79 1.65
C PHE A 285 12.40 15.29 2.91
N SER A 286 11.07 15.36 2.95
CA SER A 286 10.28 14.85 4.09
C SER A 286 9.82 13.39 3.92
N GLY A 287 10.00 12.78 2.75
CA GLY A 287 9.60 11.40 2.44
C GLY A 287 10.76 10.47 2.07
N PRO A 288 10.46 9.21 1.70
CA PRO A 288 11.46 8.21 1.34
C PRO A 288 12.26 8.62 0.11
N VAL A 289 13.58 8.43 0.16
CA VAL A 289 14.51 8.73 -0.93
C VAL A 289 15.30 7.48 -1.30
N HIS A 290 15.38 7.17 -2.59
CA HIS A 290 16.10 6.00 -3.11
C HIS A 290 17.04 6.38 -4.26
N THR A 291 18.18 5.69 -4.34
CA THR A 291 18.92 5.60 -5.59
C THR A 291 19.49 4.21 -5.82
N ASN A 292 19.52 3.73 -7.06
CA ASN A 292 20.25 2.50 -7.36
C ASN A 292 21.77 2.73 -7.38
N SER A 293 22.22 3.98 -7.50
CA SER A 293 23.64 4.36 -7.50
C SER A 293 24.15 4.66 -6.07
N ASN A 294 25.20 5.47 -5.95
CA ASN A 294 25.66 6.05 -4.68
C ASN A 294 25.24 7.52 -4.56
N PHE A 295 24.81 7.94 -3.37
CA PHE A 295 24.57 9.35 -3.08
C PHE A 295 25.88 10.13 -2.88
N ASN A 296 25.77 11.45 -3.00
CA ASN A 296 26.83 12.37 -2.65
C ASN A 296 26.27 13.57 -1.85
N PHE A 297 26.94 13.92 -0.76
CA PHE A 297 26.47 14.92 0.19
C PHE A 297 27.49 16.05 0.41
N GLN A 298 26.97 17.24 0.68
CA GLN A 298 27.73 18.42 1.08
C GLN A 298 26.95 19.24 2.09
N GLY A 299 27.61 19.70 3.17
CA GLY A 299 26.94 20.48 4.21
C GLY A 299 25.91 19.64 4.97
N THR A 300 24.71 20.18 5.21
CA THR A 300 23.71 19.62 6.13
C THR A 300 22.36 19.36 5.45
N PRO A 301 22.29 18.54 4.39
CA PRO A 301 21.02 18.16 3.79
C PRO A 301 20.16 17.39 4.80
N TYR A 302 18.84 17.48 4.66
CA TYR A 302 17.88 16.85 5.58
C TYR A 302 16.97 15.85 4.86
N PHE A 303 16.81 14.68 5.48
CA PHE A 303 15.94 13.59 5.03
C PHE A 303 15.06 13.11 6.19
N GLY A 304 13.77 13.41 6.09
CA GLY A 304 12.75 13.03 7.06
C GLY A 304 12.29 11.57 6.93
N GLY A 305 12.34 11.01 5.72
CA GLY A 305 12.00 9.61 5.43
C GLY A 305 13.22 8.69 5.32
N GLU A 306 12.96 7.41 5.05
CA GLU A 306 14.02 6.40 4.85
C GLU A 306 14.88 6.78 3.64
N VAL A 307 16.20 6.77 3.81
CA VAL A 307 17.17 6.92 2.72
C VAL A 307 17.71 5.56 2.34
N THR A 308 17.67 5.24 1.05
CA THR A 308 18.07 3.91 0.58
C THR A 308 18.94 4.00 -0.65
N SER A 309 19.97 3.16 -0.70
CA SER A 309 20.85 3.05 -1.84
C SER A 309 21.08 1.57 -2.17
N ALA A 310 21.04 1.21 -3.45
CA ALA A 310 21.50 -0.11 -3.90
C ALA A 310 23.02 -0.19 -4.03
N GLY A 311 23.71 0.95 -4.02
CA GLY A 311 25.16 1.04 -4.01
C GLY A 311 25.82 0.63 -5.33
N CYS A 312 25.11 0.70 -6.46
CA CYS A 312 25.69 0.33 -7.74
C CYS A 312 26.74 1.37 -8.19
N PRO A 313 27.97 0.95 -8.53
CA PRO A 313 29.00 1.87 -9.01
C PRO A 313 28.62 2.58 -10.31
N GLY A 314 29.23 3.75 -10.56
CA GLY A 314 29.05 4.49 -11.81
C GLY A 314 29.40 3.64 -13.03
N GLY A 315 28.52 3.61 -14.04
CA GLY A 315 28.67 2.84 -15.27
C GLY A 315 28.33 1.35 -15.14
N ALA A 316 28.07 0.86 -13.92
CA ALA A 316 27.77 -0.55 -13.66
C ALA A 316 26.28 -0.91 -13.81
N ILE A 317 25.38 0.07 -13.88
CA ILE A 317 23.99 -0.21 -14.19
C ILE A 317 23.89 -0.52 -15.69
N LYS A 318 23.52 -1.76 -16.02
CA LYS A 318 23.38 -2.27 -17.39
C LYS A 318 21.96 -2.74 -17.63
N THR A 319 21.58 -2.84 -18.88
CA THR A 319 20.27 -3.34 -19.29
C THR A 319 20.43 -4.78 -19.80
N ASN A 320 19.62 -5.71 -19.30
CA ASN A 320 19.66 -7.10 -19.74
C ASN A 320 18.91 -7.31 -21.08
N SER A 321 18.92 -8.53 -21.61
CA SER A 321 18.22 -8.89 -22.86
C SER A 321 16.71 -8.69 -22.80
N SER A 322 16.12 -8.78 -21.61
CA SER A 322 14.71 -8.47 -21.38
C SER A 322 14.43 -6.97 -21.39
N GLY A 323 15.46 -6.12 -21.31
CA GLY A 323 15.38 -4.66 -21.22
C GLY A 323 15.38 -4.12 -19.79
N ASP A 324 15.58 -4.95 -18.75
CA ASP A 324 15.60 -4.52 -17.35
C ASP A 324 16.98 -4.00 -16.98
N ASP A 325 16.99 -2.83 -16.32
CA ASP A 325 18.19 -2.35 -15.68
C ASP A 325 18.53 -3.20 -14.45
N TYR A 326 19.81 -3.48 -14.27
CA TYR A 326 20.35 -4.21 -13.13
C TYR A 326 21.78 -3.74 -12.83
N CYS A 327 22.25 -3.98 -11.62
CA CYS A 327 23.65 -3.73 -11.28
C CYS A 327 24.52 -4.90 -11.73
N SER A 328 25.42 -4.65 -12.69
CA SER A 328 26.33 -5.67 -13.24
C SER A 328 27.61 -5.88 -12.43
N ALA A 329 27.90 -4.99 -11.49
CA ALA A 329 29.07 -5.07 -10.60
C ALA A 329 28.64 -5.36 -9.15
N GLY A 330 29.60 -5.74 -8.30
CA GLY A 330 29.38 -5.80 -6.86
C GLY A 330 28.93 -4.45 -6.31
N THR A 331 27.98 -4.47 -5.38
CA THR A 331 27.44 -3.25 -4.76
C THR A 331 28.40 -2.71 -3.70
N ASN A 332 28.59 -1.39 -3.70
CA ASN A 332 29.44 -0.68 -2.76
C ASN A 332 28.56 0.10 -1.78
N ALA A 333 28.39 -0.44 -0.58
CA ALA A 333 27.65 0.23 0.47
C ALA A 333 28.41 1.45 1.01
N GLY A 334 27.87 2.65 0.77
CA GLY A 334 28.45 3.90 1.22
C GLY A 334 28.01 5.11 0.39
N ALA A 335 28.67 6.23 0.61
CA ALA A 335 28.38 7.50 -0.05
C ALA A 335 29.64 8.31 -0.35
N TYR A 336 29.50 9.26 -1.27
CA TYR A 336 30.48 10.30 -1.52
C TYR A 336 30.19 11.56 -0.68
N PHE A 337 31.24 12.32 -0.39
CA PHE A 337 31.19 13.60 0.30
C PHE A 337 32.04 14.62 -0.47
N TYR A 338 31.51 15.83 -0.66
CA TYR A 338 32.16 16.88 -1.48
C TYR A 338 32.57 16.40 -2.88
N SER A 339 31.76 15.52 -3.49
CA SER A 339 31.94 14.95 -4.83
C SER A 339 33.13 14.01 -5.04
N LYS A 340 34.14 14.07 -4.16
CA LYS A 340 35.42 13.36 -4.33
C LYS A 340 35.75 12.36 -3.22
N THR A 341 35.18 12.54 -2.02
CA THR A 341 35.56 11.73 -0.85
C THR A 341 34.61 10.56 -0.68
N TRP A 342 35.01 9.37 -1.10
CA TRP A 342 34.27 8.14 -0.81
C TRP A 342 34.41 7.73 0.66
N LYS A 343 33.30 7.34 1.29
CA LYS A 343 33.30 6.60 2.56
C LYS A 343 32.40 5.38 2.43
N ALA A 344 32.99 4.21 2.63
CA ALA A 344 32.23 2.97 2.82
C ALA A 344 31.40 3.07 4.10
N LYS A 345 30.28 2.33 4.15
CA LYS A 345 29.39 2.23 5.33
C LYS A 345 30.17 2.02 6.63
N SER A 346 31.14 1.11 6.64
CA SER A 346 31.96 0.78 7.82
C SER A 346 32.96 1.87 8.22
N ALA A 347 33.25 2.82 7.33
CA ALA A 347 34.21 3.91 7.55
C ALA A 347 33.53 5.26 7.86
N MET A 348 32.20 5.26 8.00
CA MET A 348 31.42 6.43 8.39
C MET A 348 31.46 6.61 9.91
N SER A 349 31.80 7.82 10.36
CA SER A 349 31.90 8.20 11.78
C SER A 349 30.90 9.31 12.09
N PRO A 350 30.26 9.34 13.28
CA PRO A 350 30.31 8.32 14.34
C PRO A 350 29.67 6.98 13.95
N ASN A 351 28.76 6.98 12.97
CA ASN A 351 28.20 5.78 12.37
C ASN A 351 27.60 6.12 10.99
N ASP A 352 27.11 5.10 10.28
CA ASP A 352 26.52 5.21 8.95
C ASP A 352 25.11 5.81 8.91
N GLN A 353 24.44 5.93 10.06
CA GLN A 353 23.11 6.53 10.22
C GLN A 353 23.14 8.03 10.48
N ALA A 354 24.28 8.57 10.91
CA ALA A 354 24.49 10.01 11.12
C ALA A 354 25.98 10.34 10.87
N PRO A 355 26.47 10.21 9.62
CA PRO A 355 27.88 10.42 9.34
C PRO A 355 28.24 11.91 9.38
N VAL A 356 29.36 12.23 10.04
CA VAL A 356 30.00 13.54 10.01
C VAL A 356 31.37 13.38 9.34
N VAL A 357 31.51 13.95 8.14
CA VAL A 357 32.72 13.84 7.33
C VAL A 357 33.32 15.22 7.10
N THR A 358 34.45 15.46 7.74
CA THR A 358 35.26 16.67 7.52
C THR A 358 36.36 16.39 6.51
N THR A 359 36.46 17.27 5.52
CA THR A 359 37.50 17.28 4.48
C THR A 359 38.18 18.63 4.46
N GLY A 360 39.25 18.80 3.68
CA GLY A 360 39.85 20.12 3.44
C GLY A 360 38.88 21.13 2.81
N SER A 361 37.77 20.68 2.23
CA SER A 361 36.73 21.51 1.61
C SER A 361 35.56 21.87 2.53
N GLY A 362 35.56 21.36 3.77
CA GLY A 362 34.54 21.61 4.79
C GLY A 362 33.94 20.34 5.39
N THR A 363 32.86 20.51 6.16
CA THR A 363 32.17 19.42 6.87
C THR A 363 30.83 19.10 6.23
N SER A 364 30.59 17.81 5.99
CA SER A 364 29.28 17.26 5.64
C SER A 364 28.69 16.50 6.83
N ASP A 365 27.45 16.83 7.16
CA ASP A 365 26.64 16.27 8.25
C ASP A 365 25.18 16.08 7.76
N PRO A 366 24.93 15.13 6.84
CA PRO A 366 23.58 14.81 6.39
C PRO A 366 22.73 14.23 7.53
N ARG A 367 21.49 14.71 7.64
CA ARG A 367 20.56 14.30 8.69
C ARG A 367 19.55 13.28 8.17
N PHE A 368 19.63 12.04 8.65
CA PHE A 368 18.75 10.92 8.27
C PHE A 368 17.76 10.57 9.39
N GLN A 369 16.65 11.30 9.50
CA GLN A 369 15.67 11.06 10.56
C GLN A 369 14.89 9.75 10.38
N GLY A 370 14.62 9.34 9.14
CA GLY A 370 13.95 8.08 8.82
C GLY A 370 14.86 6.86 8.73
N GLY A 371 16.15 7.01 9.10
CA GLY A 371 17.17 5.97 8.95
C GLY A 371 17.70 5.83 7.52
N VAL A 372 18.79 5.08 7.37
CA VAL A 372 19.44 4.86 6.08
C VAL A 372 19.87 3.41 5.88
N SER A 373 19.73 2.92 4.64
CA SER A 373 20.21 1.60 4.23
C SER A 373 21.04 1.70 2.95
N TRP A 374 22.34 1.43 3.06
CA TRP A 374 23.33 1.59 1.98
C TRP A 374 23.45 0.40 1.02
N ASN A 375 22.67 -0.67 1.23
CA ASN A 375 22.74 -1.93 0.50
C ASN A 375 21.34 -2.55 0.26
N LYS A 376 20.36 -1.71 -0.08
CA LYS A 376 19.02 -2.18 -0.44
C LYS A 376 19.01 -2.85 -1.82
N ASN A 377 17.96 -3.60 -2.12
CA ASN A 377 17.78 -4.19 -3.44
C ASN A 377 17.72 -3.12 -4.53
N PHE A 378 18.24 -3.47 -5.70
CA PHE A 378 18.12 -2.66 -6.91
C PHE A 378 16.66 -2.59 -7.35
N ILE A 379 16.17 -1.39 -7.63
CA ILE A 379 14.79 -1.14 -8.07
C ILE A 379 14.78 -0.77 -9.54
N ALA A 380 14.48 -1.74 -10.40
CA ALA A 380 14.40 -1.51 -11.84
C ALA A 380 13.16 -0.67 -12.21
N LEU A 381 13.38 0.37 -13.00
CA LEU A 381 12.30 1.21 -13.55
C LEU A 381 11.51 0.44 -14.63
N PRO A 382 10.21 0.76 -14.81
CA PRO A 382 9.40 0.18 -15.87
C PRO A 382 9.90 0.61 -17.26
N LYS A 383 9.52 -0.11 -18.32
CA LYS A 383 10.08 0.11 -19.67
C LYS A 383 9.12 0.73 -20.66
N ASN A 384 7.83 0.57 -20.40
CA ASN A 384 6.77 0.95 -21.32
C ASN A 384 5.54 1.36 -20.52
N ALA A 385 4.61 1.96 -21.23
CA ALA A 385 3.32 2.36 -20.70
C ALA A 385 2.17 1.48 -21.24
N ASN A 386 2.43 0.20 -21.50
CA ASN A 386 1.45 -0.70 -22.14
C ASN A 386 0.18 -0.88 -21.27
N ASN A 387 0.34 -0.95 -19.96
CA ASN A 387 -0.78 -1.04 -19.03
C ASN A 387 -1.64 0.22 -19.08
N GLN A 388 -1.00 1.41 -19.13
CA GLN A 388 -1.72 2.68 -19.22
C GLN A 388 -2.41 2.83 -20.58
N ALA A 389 -1.74 2.44 -21.67
CA ALA A 389 -2.32 2.43 -23.01
C ALA A 389 -3.56 1.52 -23.10
N LEU A 390 -3.51 0.33 -22.50
CA LEU A 390 -4.65 -0.58 -22.43
C LEU A 390 -5.81 0.03 -21.64
N GLN A 391 -5.55 0.58 -20.46
CA GLN A 391 -6.60 1.18 -19.61
C GLN A 391 -7.20 2.45 -20.20
N ALA A 392 -6.42 3.19 -20.99
CA ALA A 392 -6.92 4.31 -21.77
C ALA A 392 -7.90 3.89 -22.89
N ARG A 393 -7.82 2.64 -23.38
CA ARG A 393 -8.76 2.08 -24.38
C ARG A 393 -9.98 1.38 -23.77
N LEU A 394 -9.85 0.88 -22.53
CA LEU A 394 -10.93 0.20 -21.79
C LEU A 394 -11.87 1.16 -21.04
N GLY A 395 -11.71 2.47 -21.25
CA GLY A 395 -12.57 3.50 -20.65
C GLY A 395 -11.85 4.74 -20.14
N GLY A 396 -10.51 4.80 -20.29
CA GLY A 396 -9.76 6.04 -20.09
C GLY A 396 -9.77 6.93 -21.34
N VAL A 397 -8.82 7.85 -21.45
CA VAL A 397 -8.65 8.74 -22.62
C VAL A 397 -7.43 8.30 -23.41
N PHE A 398 -7.65 7.70 -24.58
CA PHE A 398 -6.57 7.31 -25.51
C PHE A 398 -6.38 8.39 -26.57
N ILE A 399 -5.18 8.96 -26.66
CA ILE A 399 -4.78 9.96 -27.65
C ILE A 399 -3.74 9.29 -28.57
N ASP A 400 -4.14 8.97 -29.81
CA ASP A 400 -3.28 8.32 -30.81
C ASP A 400 -2.36 9.34 -31.51
N GLY A 401 -1.47 9.94 -30.73
CA GLY A 401 -0.48 10.88 -31.24
C GLY A 401 0.09 11.78 -30.14
N THR A 402 0.66 12.91 -30.56
CA THR A 402 1.09 14.00 -29.67
C THR A 402 -0.09 14.93 -29.37
N ALA A 403 -0.42 15.13 -28.09
CA ALA A 403 -1.37 16.16 -27.69
C ALA A 403 -0.67 17.53 -27.70
N SER A 404 -1.08 18.41 -28.62
CA SER A 404 -0.49 19.76 -28.71
C SER A 404 -0.87 20.64 -27.52
N ASN A 405 -2.02 20.33 -26.91
CA ASN A 405 -2.53 20.94 -25.70
C ASN A 405 -3.30 19.87 -24.90
N LEU A 406 -3.10 19.82 -23.59
CA LEU A 406 -3.87 19.01 -22.65
C LEU A 406 -4.13 19.84 -21.39
N THR A 407 -5.38 20.21 -21.16
CA THR A 407 -5.82 20.98 -20.00
C THR A 407 -6.57 20.10 -19.02
N LEU A 408 -6.17 20.13 -17.75
CA LEU A 408 -6.87 19.50 -16.64
C LEU A 408 -7.51 20.58 -15.76
N GLN A 409 -8.80 20.46 -15.46
CA GLN A 409 -9.50 21.46 -14.64
C GLN A 409 -10.56 20.84 -13.74
N ALA A 410 -10.55 21.20 -12.45
CA ALA A 410 -11.70 21.03 -11.58
C ALA A 410 -12.77 22.08 -11.93
N SER A 411 -13.99 21.65 -12.24
CA SER A 411 -15.04 22.55 -12.70
C SER A 411 -16.43 22.06 -12.30
N ASN A 412 -17.45 22.82 -12.67
CA ASN A 412 -18.83 22.38 -12.65
C ASN A 412 -19.38 22.43 -14.09
N ILE A 413 -20.18 21.44 -14.46
CA ILE A 413 -20.95 21.44 -15.71
C ILE A 413 -22.43 21.38 -15.41
N THR A 414 -23.24 21.91 -16.33
CA THR A 414 -24.70 21.83 -16.22
C THR A 414 -25.19 20.59 -16.95
N LEU A 415 -25.82 19.67 -16.20
CA LEU A 415 -26.51 18.49 -16.73
C LEU A 415 -28.01 18.69 -16.50
N GLY A 416 -28.75 19.05 -17.55
CA GLY A 416 -30.14 19.48 -17.42
C GLY A 416 -30.23 20.79 -16.62
N THR A 417 -30.79 20.73 -15.41
CA THR A 417 -30.87 21.88 -14.48
C THR A 417 -29.88 21.80 -13.32
N THR A 418 -29.09 20.73 -13.23
CA THR A 418 -28.20 20.47 -12.10
C THR A 418 -26.76 20.88 -12.41
N SER A 419 -26.17 21.69 -11.53
CA SER A 419 -24.73 21.95 -11.53
C SER A 419 -24.01 20.76 -10.90
N THR A 420 -23.18 20.08 -11.69
CA THR A 420 -22.48 18.85 -11.28
C THR A 420 -20.98 19.10 -11.24
N PRO A 421 -20.31 18.83 -10.10
CA PRO A 421 -18.86 18.93 -10.01
C PRO A 421 -18.20 17.84 -10.85
N VAL A 422 -17.23 18.23 -11.67
CA VAL A 422 -16.55 17.36 -12.62
C VAL A 422 -15.05 17.62 -12.67
N GLN A 423 -14.30 16.60 -13.07
CA GLN A 423 -12.97 16.75 -13.63
C GLN A 423 -13.10 16.97 -15.14
N ARG A 424 -12.72 18.14 -15.64
CA ARG A 424 -12.64 18.42 -17.07
C ARG A 424 -11.27 18.02 -17.62
N ILE A 425 -11.29 17.43 -18.82
CA ILE A 425 -10.13 17.02 -19.59
C ILE A 425 -10.32 17.54 -21.01
N THR A 426 -9.51 18.51 -21.42
CA THR A 426 -9.56 19.08 -22.77
C THR A 426 -8.25 18.79 -23.46
N TYR A 427 -8.28 18.23 -24.67
CA TYR A 427 -7.05 17.98 -25.42
C TYR A 427 -7.18 18.30 -26.90
N THR A 428 -6.07 18.64 -27.53
CA THR A 428 -5.99 18.95 -28.95
C THR A 428 -5.05 17.98 -29.66
N LEU A 429 -5.57 17.29 -30.69
CA LEU A 429 -4.82 16.40 -31.59
C LEU A 429 -4.94 16.92 -33.01
N GLY A 430 -3.82 17.37 -33.59
CA GLY A 430 -3.84 18.12 -34.85
C GLY A 430 -4.67 19.39 -34.72
N SER A 431 -5.71 19.54 -35.55
CA SER A 431 -6.67 20.65 -35.49
C SER A 431 -7.90 20.38 -34.61
N ASN A 432 -8.05 19.18 -34.06
CA ASN A 432 -9.27 18.75 -33.39
C ASN A 432 -9.13 18.88 -31.87
N THR A 433 -10.03 19.64 -31.25
CA THR A 433 -10.10 19.78 -29.79
C THR A 433 -11.28 18.99 -29.23
N VAL A 434 -11.00 18.10 -28.28
CA VAL A 434 -11.98 17.27 -27.58
C VAL A 434 -12.13 17.78 -26.16
N ASN A 435 -13.39 17.89 -25.70
CA ASN A 435 -13.74 18.40 -24.38
C ASN A 435 -14.53 17.33 -23.61
N LEU A 436 -13.89 16.73 -22.62
CA LEU A 436 -14.47 15.69 -21.76
C LEU A 436 -14.66 16.21 -20.34
N ALA A 437 -15.60 15.58 -19.63
CA ALA A 437 -15.82 15.79 -18.21
C ALA A 437 -16.15 14.45 -17.54
N THR A 438 -15.68 14.24 -16.32
CA THR A 438 -15.99 13.05 -15.53
C THR A 438 -16.53 13.44 -14.16
N ASP A 439 -17.65 12.87 -13.74
CA ASP A 439 -18.23 13.10 -12.42
C ASP A 439 -17.59 12.19 -11.34
N ALA A 440 -18.06 12.33 -10.09
CA ALA A 440 -17.58 11.54 -8.96
C ALA A 440 -17.87 10.04 -9.07
N ASP A 441 -18.88 9.67 -9.86
CA ASP A 441 -19.23 8.28 -10.18
C ASP A 441 -18.49 7.77 -11.43
N GLN A 442 -17.51 8.53 -11.93
CA GLN A 442 -16.68 8.24 -13.10
C GLN A 442 -17.47 8.18 -14.42
N ASN A 443 -18.70 8.69 -14.50
CA ASN A 443 -19.37 8.78 -15.81
C ASN A 443 -18.67 9.81 -16.68
N VAL A 444 -18.40 9.46 -17.95
CA VAL A 444 -17.80 10.38 -18.91
C VAL A 444 -18.88 11.13 -19.71
N TYR A 445 -18.67 12.43 -19.88
CA TYR A 445 -19.48 13.33 -20.70
C TYR A 445 -18.63 13.98 -21.78
N LEU A 446 -19.20 14.19 -22.96
CA LEU A 446 -18.59 14.88 -24.10
C LEU A 446 -19.39 16.14 -24.42
N LEU A 447 -18.70 17.27 -24.55
CA LEU A 447 -19.30 18.54 -24.93
C LEU A 447 -19.61 18.56 -26.43
N ASN A 448 -20.87 18.87 -26.77
CA ASN A 448 -21.21 19.32 -28.11
C ASN A 448 -20.86 20.81 -28.20
N THR A 449 -19.87 21.17 -29.00
CA THR A 449 -19.42 22.56 -29.14
C THR A 449 -20.39 23.45 -29.91
N ALA A 450 -21.26 22.88 -30.75
CA ALA A 450 -22.25 23.65 -31.51
C ALA A 450 -23.44 24.08 -30.64
N THR A 451 -23.87 23.22 -29.70
CA THR A 451 -25.00 23.51 -28.80
C THR A 451 -24.57 23.89 -27.40
N ASN A 452 -23.28 23.77 -27.08
CA ASN A 452 -22.71 23.95 -25.74
C ASN A 452 -23.37 23.07 -24.66
N THR A 453 -23.73 21.83 -25.01
CA THR A 453 -24.41 20.89 -24.12
C THR A 453 -23.55 19.64 -23.84
N TRP A 454 -23.54 19.20 -22.58
CA TRP A 454 -22.87 17.97 -22.15
C TRP A 454 -23.83 16.78 -22.25
N SER A 455 -23.34 15.67 -22.80
CA SER A 455 -24.08 14.40 -22.85
C SER A 455 -23.15 13.24 -22.54
N LYS A 456 -23.69 12.11 -22.06
CA LYS A 456 -22.90 10.90 -21.78
C LYS A 456 -22.19 10.45 -23.05
N ALA A 457 -20.94 10.04 -22.87
CA ALA A 457 -20.05 9.67 -23.95
C ALA A 457 -19.67 8.20 -23.90
N THR A 458 -19.45 7.62 -25.07
CA THR A 458 -18.85 6.31 -25.25
C THR A 458 -17.55 6.43 -26.05
N GLN A 459 -16.56 5.64 -25.68
CA GLN A 459 -15.28 5.57 -26.39
C GLN A 459 -15.29 4.38 -27.35
N ASP A 460 -14.81 4.59 -28.57
CA ASP A 460 -14.48 3.51 -29.48
C ASP A 460 -13.19 2.80 -28.98
N PRO A 461 -13.23 1.50 -28.64
CA PRO A 461 -12.10 0.80 -28.05
C PRO A 461 -10.93 0.57 -29.03
N ILE A 462 -11.18 0.68 -30.35
CA ILE A 462 -10.16 0.47 -31.38
C ILE A 462 -9.48 1.80 -31.70
N THR A 463 -10.27 2.84 -31.95
CA THR A 463 -9.74 4.15 -32.40
C THR A 463 -9.47 5.13 -31.26
N GLY A 464 -10.05 4.91 -30.08
CA GLY A 464 -10.03 5.85 -28.96
C GLY A 464 -10.94 7.08 -29.14
N ALA A 465 -11.68 7.16 -30.25
CA ALA A 465 -12.55 8.29 -30.55
C ALA A 465 -13.78 8.33 -29.65
N TRP A 466 -14.18 9.53 -29.23
CA TRP A 466 -15.35 9.75 -28.37
C TRP A 466 -16.59 10.10 -29.20
N LYS A 467 -17.73 9.49 -28.86
CA LYS A 467 -19.03 9.75 -29.47
C LYS A 467 -20.08 10.04 -28.39
N GLN A 468 -21.07 10.86 -28.74
CA GLN A 468 -22.22 11.17 -27.88
C GLN A 468 -23.24 10.02 -27.92
N GLY A 469 -23.86 9.71 -26.78
CA GLY A 469 -24.91 8.69 -26.66
C GLY A 469 -24.41 7.29 -26.28
N GLY A 470 -25.35 6.41 -25.87
CA GLY A 470 -25.11 5.04 -25.43
C GLY A 470 -25.10 4.84 -23.90
N THR A 471 -24.80 3.61 -23.46
CA THR A 471 -24.47 3.30 -22.06
C THR A 471 -23.11 3.92 -21.74
N GLY A 472 -23.10 5.13 -21.20
CA GLY A 472 -21.88 5.92 -20.98
C GLY A 472 -20.74 5.13 -20.32
N THR A 473 -19.52 5.35 -20.80
CA THR A 473 -18.32 4.68 -20.33
C THR A 473 -17.91 5.19 -18.95
N LYS A 474 -17.34 4.30 -18.12
CA LYS A 474 -16.73 4.67 -16.83
C LYS A 474 -15.26 5.02 -17.02
N PHE A 475 -14.87 6.18 -16.52
CA PHE A 475 -13.50 6.66 -16.59
C PHE A 475 -12.58 5.82 -15.71
N THR A 476 -11.54 5.24 -16.31
CA THR A 476 -10.57 4.40 -15.60
C THR A 476 -9.57 5.19 -14.76
N GLY A 477 -9.58 6.52 -14.88
CA GLY A 477 -8.54 7.38 -14.29
C GLY A 477 -7.29 7.51 -15.17
N VAL A 478 -7.23 6.88 -16.35
CA VAL A 478 -6.02 6.91 -17.19
C VAL A 478 -6.20 7.79 -18.42
N ILE A 479 -5.24 8.68 -18.64
CA ILE A 479 -5.06 9.41 -19.89
C ILE A 479 -3.74 8.92 -20.49
N TYR A 480 -3.76 8.45 -21.74
CA TYR A 480 -2.58 8.00 -22.43
C TYR A 480 -2.41 8.73 -23.75
N ALA A 481 -1.29 9.44 -23.90
CA ALA A 481 -0.86 10.05 -25.16
C ALA A 481 0.27 9.24 -25.76
N LYS A 482 0.06 8.68 -26.96
CA LYS A 482 1.02 7.76 -27.58
C LYS A 482 2.41 8.38 -27.77
N ASP A 483 2.47 9.59 -28.34
CA ASP A 483 3.75 10.17 -28.76
C ASP A 483 4.25 11.29 -27.82
N GLY A 484 3.37 11.93 -27.03
CA GLY A 484 3.79 12.98 -26.09
C GLY A 484 2.68 13.98 -25.76
N VAL A 485 2.99 14.92 -24.88
CA VAL A 485 2.16 16.07 -24.55
C VAL A 485 3.04 17.33 -24.53
N THR A 486 2.82 18.25 -25.47
CA THR A 486 3.69 19.45 -25.59
C THR A 486 3.29 20.60 -24.68
N ASN A 487 2.07 20.58 -24.16
CA ASN A 487 1.52 21.64 -23.31
C ASN A 487 0.48 21.07 -22.34
N LEU A 488 0.94 20.50 -21.23
CA LEU A 488 0.11 20.10 -20.11
C LEU A 488 -0.10 21.29 -19.17
N ASN A 489 -1.34 21.73 -19.01
CA ASN A 489 -1.68 22.91 -18.21
C ASN A 489 -2.91 22.70 -17.34
N GLY A 490 -2.94 23.41 -16.21
CA GLY A 490 -4.15 23.68 -15.43
C GLY A 490 -4.75 25.05 -15.75
N PRO A 491 -5.82 25.44 -15.05
CA PRO A 491 -6.46 26.74 -15.22
C PRO A 491 -5.49 27.89 -14.93
N ALA A 492 -5.60 28.97 -15.70
CA ALA A 492 -4.76 30.14 -15.52
C ALA A 492 -4.99 30.81 -14.15
N ARG A 493 -3.91 31.38 -13.59
CA ARG A 493 -3.99 32.27 -12.43
C ARG A 493 -4.83 33.50 -12.75
N THR A 494 -5.60 34.00 -11.78
CA THR A 494 -6.22 35.33 -11.93
C THR A 494 -5.20 36.46 -11.76
N ASP A 495 -4.11 36.22 -11.04
CA ASP A 495 -2.91 37.05 -11.01
C ASP A 495 -1.67 36.20 -11.31
N SER A 496 -1.02 36.46 -12.44
CA SER A 496 0.17 35.75 -12.91
C SER A 496 1.33 35.69 -11.89
N ASN A 497 1.45 36.68 -11.01
CA ASN A 497 2.51 36.76 -10.00
C ASN A 497 2.14 36.09 -8.68
N ASN A 498 0.85 35.80 -8.46
CA ASN A 498 0.37 35.22 -7.21
C ASN A 498 -0.03 33.74 -7.37
N PRO A 499 0.80 32.79 -6.91
CA PRO A 499 0.51 31.35 -7.01
C PRO A 499 -0.76 30.89 -6.28
N ALA A 500 -1.23 31.65 -5.28
CA ALA A 500 -2.46 31.32 -4.55
C ALA A 500 -3.70 31.43 -5.45
N THR A 501 -3.66 32.27 -6.48
CA THR A 501 -4.78 32.54 -7.39
C THR A 501 -4.98 31.50 -8.49
N ALA A 502 -4.07 30.52 -8.62
CA ALA A 502 -4.26 29.39 -9.52
C ALA A 502 -5.46 28.53 -9.06
N PRO A 503 -6.49 28.34 -9.90
CA PRO A 503 -7.58 27.41 -9.63
C PRO A 503 -7.10 25.95 -9.64
N ALA A 504 -7.93 25.04 -9.14
CA ALA A 504 -7.60 23.62 -9.10
C ALA A 504 -7.65 22.97 -10.50
N ALA A 505 -6.58 22.26 -10.84
CA ALA A 505 -6.51 21.41 -12.03
C ALA A 505 -7.18 20.05 -11.80
N ILE A 506 -7.12 19.54 -10.56
CA ILE A 506 -7.64 18.21 -10.19
C ILE A 506 -8.78 18.35 -9.19
N ALA A 507 -9.97 17.85 -9.55
CA ALA A 507 -11.15 17.87 -8.69
C ALA A 507 -10.97 17.01 -7.44
N SER A 508 -11.66 17.32 -6.34
CA SER A 508 -11.40 16.71 -5.02
C SER A 508 -11.59 15.19 -4.96
N PHE A 509 -12.43 14.65 -5.85
CA PHE A 509 -12.69 13.22 -5.99
C PHE A 509 -11.83 12.54 -7.07
N ALA A 510 -11.15 13.30 -7.92
CA ALA A 510 -10.54 12.78 -9.14
C ALA A 510 -9.18 12.13 -8.87
N GLN A 511 -9.03 10.88 -9.32
CA GLN A 511 -7.78 10.13 -9.26
C GLN A 511 -7.34 9.86 -10.69
N MET A 512 -6.15 10.30 -11.07
CA MET A 512 -5.71 10.23 -12.46
C MET A 512 -4.24 9.89 -12.64
N THR A 513 -3.95 9.15 -13.72
CA THR A 513 -2.60 8.98 -14.28
C THR A 513 -2.60 9.47 -15.71
N LEU A 514 -1.78 10.48 -16.00
CA LEU A 514 -1.39 10.84 -17.35
C LEU A 514 -0.11 10.09 -17.71
N ALA A 515 -0.14 9.33 -18.80
CA ALA A 515 1.00 8.58 -19.29
C ALA A 515 1.32 8.86 -20.76
N SER A 516 2.58 8.73 -21.13
CA SER A 516 3.03 8.81 -22.52
C SER A 516 4.25 7.92 -22.80
N THR A 517 4.47 7.57 -24.08
CA THR A 517 5.77 7.04 -24.51
C THR A 517 6.80 8.14 -24.68
N GLY A 518 6.41 9.32 -25.18
CA GLY A 518 7.31 10.45 -25.34
C GLY A 518 7.25 11.47 -24.20
N ASP A 519 7.75 12.67 -24.48
CA ASP A 519 7.91 13.73 -23.49
C ASP A 519 6.56 14.28 -23.02
N ILE A 520 6.50 14.68 -21.74
CA ILE A 520 5.35 15.40 -21.16
C ILE A 520 5.84 16.74 -20.65
N ALA A 521 5.41 17.81 -21.31
CA ALA A 521 5.79 19.18 -20.98
C ALA A 521 4.73 19.89 -20.13
N ILE A 522 5.03 20.13 -18.87
CA ILE A 522 4.22 20.89 -17.92
C ILE A 522 4.52 22.38 -18.08
N THR A 523 3.48 23.17 -18.30
CA THR A 523 3.60 24.60 -18.67
C THR A 523 2.84 25.53 -17.73
N SER A 524 2.13 25.01 -16.72
CA SER A 524 1.43 25.85 -15.73
C SER A 524 1.21 25.13 -14.39
N ASP A 525 0.50 25.79 -13.46
CA ASP A 525 0.13 25.19 -12.18
C ASP A 525 -0.80 23.98 -12.37
N LEU A 526 -0.55 22.92 -11.60
CA LEU A 526 -1.37 21.72 -11.53
C LEU A 526 -1.77 21.47 -10.07
N LYS A 527 -2.78 22.21 -9.58
CA LYS A 527 -3.20 22.15 -8.17
C LYS A 527 -4.33 21.15 -7.93
N TYR A 528 -4.27 20.51 -6.77
CA TYR A 528 -5.39 19.77 -6.21
C TYR A 528 -6.46 20.72 -5.64
N ALA A 529 -7.73 20.36 -5.81
CA ALA A 529 -8.85 21.04 -5.15
C ALA A 529 -8.87 20.80 -3.64
N ASP A 530 -8.50 19.59 -3.20
CA ASP A 530 -8.39 19.23 -1.78
C ASP A 530 -6.99 18.65 -1.47
N PRO A 531 -5.98 19.50 -1.21
CA PRO A 531 -4.62 19.04 -1.00
C PRO A 531 -4.45 18.32 0.35
N PRO A 532 -3.68 17.22 0.41
CA PRO A 532 -3.41 16.51 1.68
C PRO A 532 -2.48 17.27 2.63
N CYS A 533 -1.64 18.15 2.07
CA CYS A 533 -0.63 18.92 2.78
C CYS A 533 -0.79 20.42 2.52
N SER A 534 -0.32 21.24 3.45
CA SER A 534 -0.27 22.69 3.32
C SER A 534 1.08 23.25 3.79
N GLY A 535 1.46 24.40 3.22
CA GLY A 535 2.74 25.05 3.50
C GLY A 535 3.93 24.43 2.76
N SER A 536 5.13 24.72 3.25
CA SER A 536 6.40 24.35 2.64
C SER A 536 7.35 23.75 3.67
N ASN A 537 8.29 22.95 3.21
CA ASN A 537 9.40 22.53 4.05
C ASN A 537 10.30 23.74 4.33
N SER A 538 10.76 23.89 5.57
CA SER A 538 11.61 25.02 5.97
C SER A 538 12.63 24.61 7.02
N VAL A 539 13.67 25.43 7.18
CA VAL A 539 14.63 25.32 8.27
C VAL A 539 14.64 26.64 9.03
N THR A 540 14.28 26.59 10.32
CA THR A 540 14.25 27.76 11.21
C THR A 540 15.17 27.48 12.39
N ASN A 541 16.17 28.34 12.62
CA ASN A 541 17.17 28.16 13.69
C ASN A 541 17.87 26.78 13.66
N GLY A 542 18.14 26.26 12.46
CA GLY A 542 18.78 24.94 12.30
C GLY A 542 17.87 23.73 12.56
N VAL A 543 16.57 23.97 12.83
CA VAL A 543 15.55 22.93 13.00
C VAL A 543 14.72 22.83 11.72
N PHE A 544 14.59 21.60 11.21
CA PHE A 544 13.73 21.32 10.07
C PHE A 544 12.26 21.31 10.49
N ASN A 545 11.42 22.03 9.75
CA ASN A 545 9.97 22.03 9.89
C ASN A 545 9.37 21.49 8.59
N ALA A 546 8.78 20.30 8.68
CA ALA A 546 8.04 19.69 7.57
C ALA A 546 6.75 20.50 7.28
N ALA A 547 6.30 20.47 6.03
CA ALA A 547 4.95 20.91 5.69
C ALA A 547 3.88 20.11 6.47
N THR A 548 2.74 20.75 6.75
CA THR A 548 1.67 20.16 7.56
C THR A 548 0.78 19.27 6.70
N CYS A 549 0.74 17.97 6.98
CA CYS A 549 -0.04 16.98 6.22
C CYS A 549 -1.14 16.33 7.09
N THR A 550 -2.20 17.07 7.39
CA THR A 550 -3.31 16.59 8.25
C THR A 550 -4.49 16.01 7.47
N ASN A 551 -4.66 16.37 6.19
CA ASN A 551 -5.80 15.92 5.39
C ASN A 551 -5.51 14.58 4.70
N LYS A 552 -5.42 13.50 5.49
CA LYS A 552 -5.15 12.14 4.96
C LYS A 552 -6.34 11.53 4.19
N ASN A 553 -7.54 12.09 4.35
CA ASN A 553 -8.76 11.60 3.72
C ASN A 553 -9.01 12.17 2.31
N ALA A 554 -8.23 13.16 1.89
CA ALA A 554 -8.28 13.68 0.52
C ALA A 554 -8.21 12.52 -0.48
N LYS A 555 -9.01 12.59 -1.55
CA LYS A 555 -9.06 11.53 -2.58
C LYS A 555 -8.27 11.89 -3.82
N ASN A 556 -8.15 13.17 -4.14
CA ASN A 556 -7.47 13.59 -5.35
C ASN A 556 -5.99 13.22 -5.37
N ILE A 557 -5.57 12.70 -6.51
CA ILE A 557 -4.17 12.38 -6.76
C ILE A 557 -3.91 12.36 -8.27
N LEU A 558 -2.76 12.89 -8.67
CA LEU A 558 -2.29 12.93 -10.05
C LEU A 558 -0.94 12.21 -10.15
N GLY A 559 -0.83 11.27 -11.07
CA GLY A 559 0.42 10.71 -11.55
C GLY A 559 0.71 11.21 -12.96
N ILE A 560 1.97 11.56 -13.24
CA ILE A 560 2.46 11.89 -14.59
C ILE A 560 3.60 10.92 -14.89
N TYR A 561 3.47 10.16 -15.97
CA TYR A 561 4.39 9.08 -16.31
C TYR A 561 4.84 9.15 -17.78
N SER A 562 6.10 9.49 -18.02
CA SER A 562 6.74 9.25 -19.32
C SER A 562 7.54 7.96 -19.28
N SER A 563 7.22 7.02 -20.18
CA SER A 563 7.89 5.72 -20.24
C SER A 563 9.19 5.72 -21.04
N GLY A 564 9.27 6.53 -22.11
CA GLY A 564 10.44 6.62 -22.99
C GLY A 564 11.08 8.01 -23.05
N GLY A 565 10.37 9.07 -22.66
CA GLY A 565 10.83 10.45 -22.69
C GLY A 565 11.11 11.06 -21.32
N ASP A 566 11.23 12.38 -21.33
CA ASP A 566 11.38 13.24 -20.17
C ASP A 566 10.01 13.74 -19.65
N VAL A 567 10.00 14.19 -18.40
CA VAL A 567 8.93 15.07 -17.90
C VAL A 567 9.53 16.47 -17.75
N ASP A 568 9.15 17.35 -18.68
CA ASP A 568 9.72 18.68 -18.80
C ASP A 568 8.89 19.70 -18.04
N LEU A 569 9.53 20.40 -17.13
CA LEU A 569 9.01 21.58 -16.48
C LEU A 569 9.45 22.79 -17.32
N VAL A 570 8.55 23.33 -18.13
CA VAL A 570 8.92 24.31 -19.16
C VAL A 570 9.17 25.67 -18.52
N SER A 571 10.43 26.10 -18.44
CA SER A 571 10.76 27.45 -17.95
C SER A 571 10.24 28.53 -18.92
N PRO A 572 9.83 29.70 -18.42
CA PRO A 572 9.51 30.85 -19.28
C PRO A 572 10.73 31.35 -20.08
N ASN A 573 11.95 30.94 -19.69
CA ASN A 573 13.18 31.21 -20.42
C ASN A 573 13.44 30.23 -21.57
N CYS A 574 12.67 29.15 -21.69
CA CYS A 574 12.76 28.17 -22.77
C CYS A 574 11.53 28.28 -23.69
N ARG A 575 11.62 29.16 -24.69
CA ARG A 575 10.50 29.47 -25.60
C ARG A 575 10.42 28.58 -26.83
N ALA A 576 11.49 27.85 -27.14
CA ALA A 576 11.51 26.71 -28.04
C ALA A 576 12.72 25.82 -27.71
N THR A 577 12.79 24.65 -28.32
CA THR A 577 13.96 23.78 -28.30
C THR A 577 14.50 23.66 -29.73
N ASN A 578 15.82 23.69 -29.89
CA ASN A 578 16.45 23.40 -31.18
C ASN A 578 16.47 21.88 -31.44
N ALA A 579 16.99 21.46 -32.60
CA ALA A 579 17.10 20.05 -32.97
C ALA A 579 17.94 19.22 -31.98
N ASP A 580 18.86 19.87 -31.25
CA ASP A 580 19.71 19.25 -30.24
C ASP A 580 19.05 19.23 -28.84
N GLY A 581 17.79 19.68 -28.72
CA GLY A 581 17.05 19.77 -27.46
C GLY A 581 17.47 20.93 -26.56
N ALA A 582 18.34 21.83 -27.02
CA ALA A 582 18.75 23.02 -26.27
C ALA A 582 17.68 24.11 -26.33
N CYS A 583 17.45 24.76 -25.19
CA CYS A 583 16.46 25.82 -25.06
C CYS A 583 16.88 27.10 -25.78
N THR A 584 15.94 27.67 -26.53
CA THR A 584 16.08 28.98 -27.19
C THR A 584 15.10 29.98 -26.61
N THR A 585 15.50 31.26 -26.57
CA THR A 585 14.64 32.37 -26.14
C THR A 585 13.73 32.88 -27.25
N THR A 586 13.96 32.45 -28.49
CA THR A 586 13.12 32.72 -29.65
C THR A 586 12.07 31.61 -29.80
N GLY A 587 10.78 31.96 -29.68
CA GLY A 587 9.67 31.01 -29.82
C GLY A 587 8.40 31.42 -29.07
N THR A 588 7.38 30.55 -29.12
CA THR A 588 6.05 30.78 -28.51
C THR A 588 5.60 29.66 -27.57
N ARG A 589 6.51 28.76 -27.16
CA ARG A 589 6.19 27.69 -26.20
C ARG A 589 5.70 28.31 -24.88
N PRO A 590 4.52 27.93 -24.37
CA PRO A 590 4.06 28.38 -23.05
C PRO A 590 5.03 27.92 -21.97
N GLY A 591 5.44 28.83 -21.10
CA GLY A 591 6.30 28.53 -19.96
C GLY A 591 5.53 28.66 -18.65
N MET A 592 5.94 27.87 -17.66
CA MET A 592 5.42 27.92 -16.31
C MET A 592 5.58 29.31 -15.70
N PRO A 593 4.62 29.74 -14.86
CA PRO A 593 4.75 31.00 -14.13
C PRO A 593 5.82 30.91 -13.03
N LYS A 594 6.14 32.06 -12.43
CA LYS A 594 6.98 32.13 -11.22
C LYS A 594 6.31 31.40 -10.06
N ASN A 595 7.08 30.78 -9.17
CA ASN A 595 6.54 30.05 -8.00
C ASN A 595 5.44 29.05 -8.39
N VAL A 596 5.69 28.20 -9.39
CA VAL A 596 4.68 27.26 -9.90
C VAL A 596 4.33 26.22 -8.82
N ASN A 597 3.04 25.87 -8.71
CA ASN A 597 2.55 24.78 -7.87
C ASN A 597 2.21 23.56 -8.71
N ILE A 598 2.83 22.43 -8.42
CA ILE A 598 2.59 21.16 -9.10
C ILE A 598 2.26 20.14 -8.03
N HIS A 599 1.04 19.62 -8.06
CA HIS A 599 0.60 18.57 -7.15
C HIS A 599 0.49 17.30 -7.98
N ALA A 600 1.56 16.50 -7.99
CA ALA A 600 1.64 15.28 -8.76
C ALA A 600 2.80 14.40 -8.31
N VAL A 601 2.69 13.11 -8.56
CA VAL A 601 3.83 12.19 -8.62
C VAL A 601 4.34 12.19 -10.05
N LEU A 602 5.58 12.62 -10.26
CA LEU A 602 6.23 12.73 -11.57
C LEU A 602 7.15 11.54 -11.79
N MET A 603 7.06 10.89 -12.94
CA MET A 603 7.89 9.75 -13.27
C MET A 603 8.38 9.78 -14.71
N ALA A 604 9.69 9.65 -14.90
CA ALA A 604 10.35 9.47 -16.18
C ALA A 604 11.19 8.18 -16.15
N SER A 605 10.74 7.15 -16.86
CA SER A 605 11.31 5.80 -16.74
C SER A 605 12.68 5.64 -17.40
N GLN A 606 12.82 6.20 -18.60
CA GLN A 606 14.06 6.17 -19.37
C GLN A 606 14.73 7.55 -19.41
N GLY A 607 13.94 8.61 -19.29
CA GLY A 607 14.39 9.99 -19.21
C GLY A 607 14.54 10.52 -17.78
N LYS A 608 14.30 11.81 -17.61
CA LYS A 608 14.45 12.56 -16.36
C LYS A 608 13.32 13.55 -16.13
N VAL A 609 13.16 14.00 -14.89
CA VAL A 609 12.24 15.08 -14.56
C VAL A 609 13.06 16.37 -14.41
N LYS A 610 13.03 17.25 -15.42
CA LYS A 610 13.94 18.40 -15.50
C LYS A 610 13.18 19.71 -15.70
N VAL A 611 13.84 20.82 -15.40
CA VAL A 611 13.44 22.14 -15.88
C VAL A 611 14.18 22.43 -17.17
N ASP A 612 13.42 22.71 -18.22
CA ASP A 612 13.96 23.18 -19.49
C ASP A 612 14.55 24.58 -19.31
N GLY A 613 15.80 24.80 -19.76
CA GLY A 613 16.47 26.10 -19.61
C GLY A 613 16.77 26.47 -18.15
N TYR A 614 17.06 25.47 -17.31
CA TYR A 614 17.40 25.63 -15.89
C TYR A 614 18.63 26.52 -15.64
N ASP A 615 19.51 26.68 -16.63
CA ASP A 615 20.72 27.50 -16.60
C ASP A 615 20.55 28.86 -17.30
N GLY A 616 19.35 29.13 -17.80
CA GLY A 616 18.94 30.39 -18.42
C GLY A 616 18.37 31.39 -17.42
N GLY A 617 18.30 32.66 -17.85
CA GLY A 617 17.75 33.76 -17.06
C GLY A 617 18.77 34.47 -16.15
N ALA A 618 18.28 35.44 -15.40
CA ALA A 618 19.07 36.18 -14.42
C ALA A 618 19.44 35.28 -13.22
N ALA A 619 20.65 35.46 -12.71
CA ALA A 619 21.17 34.75 -11.54
C ALA A 619 20.73 35.44 -10.23
N ASP A 620 19.43 35.72 -10.11
CA ASP A 620 18.82 36.51 -9.04
C ASP A 620 17.68 35.77 -8.31
N GLY A 621 17.41 34.52 -8.69
CA GLY A 621 16.31 33.73 -8.13
C GLY A 621 14.92 34.24 -8.53
N SER A 622 14.81 35.10 -9.56
CA SER A 622 13.55 35.77 -9.94
C SER A 622 12.45 34.83 -10.42
N LEU A 623 12.77 33.59 -10.79
CA LEU A 623 11.78 32.55 -11.12
C LEU A 623 11.11 31.95 -9.88
N GLY A 624 11.73 32.11 -8.71
CA GLY A 624 11.24 31.54 -7.45
C GLY A 624 11.45 30.03 -7.39
N GLN A 625 10.49 29.32 -6.81
CA GLN A 625 10.60 27.87 -6.56
C GLN A 625 9.59 27.06 -7.38
N VAL A 626 9.95 25.82 -7.75
CA VAL A 626 8.95 24.80 -8.06
C VAL A 626 8.44 24.21 -6.74
N ASN A 627 7.17 24.44 -6.45
CA ASN A 627 6.47 23.87 -5.30
C ASN A 627 5.82 22.55 -5.72
N LEU A 628 6.53 21.44 -5.52
CA LEU A 628 6.02 20.11 -5.84
C LEU A 628 5.41 19.47 -4.59
N MET A 629 4.16 19.05 -4.67
CA MET A 629 3.54 18.15 -3.69
C MET A 629 3.37 16.77 -4.31
N GLY A 630 4.14 15.79 -3.83
CA GLY A 630 4.17 14.44 -4.37
C GLY A 630 5.58 13.85 -4.35
N GLY A 631 6.09 13.43 -5.51
CA GLY A 631 7.38 12.77 -5.62
C GLY A 631 7.95 12.78 -7.03
N ILE A 632 9.25 12.54 -7.15
CA ILE A 632 9.98 12.46 -8.42
C ILE A 632 10.61 11.08 -8.56
N ILE A 633 10.36 10.42 -9.68
CA ILE A 633 10.94 9.12 -10.03
C ILE A 633 11.60 9.27 -11.40
N GLU A 634 12.90 9.06 -11.50
CA GLU A 634 13.64 9.36 -12.73
C GLU A 634 14.79 8.38 -13.00
N ASN A 635 15.15 8.22 -14.28
CA ASN A 635 16.32 7.43 -14.64
C ASN A 635 17.60 8.18 -14.31
N TYR A 636 17.76 9.38 -14.87
CA TYR A 636 18.86 10.30 -14.54
C TYR A 636 18.33 11.48 -13.75
N TYR A 637 19.19 12.11 -12.97
CA TYR A 637 18.83 13.27 -12.17
C TYR A 637 18.57 14.50 -13.05
N GLY A 638 17.35 15.05 -13.03
CA GLY A 638 17.02 16.27 -13.74
C GLY A 638 17.38 17.55 -12.99
N ALA A 639 17.92 18.54 -13.73
CA ALA A 639 18.28 19.83 -13.16
C ALA A 639 17.08 20.78 -13.12
N PHE A 640 16.90 21.49 -12.00
CA PHE A 640 15.84 22.50 -11.83
C PHE A 640 16.37 23.94 -11.90
N GLY A 641 17.63 24.11 -11.49
CA GLY A 641 18.32 25.39 -11.37
C GLY A 641 19.75 25.18 -10.89
N LEU A 642 20.53 26.25 -10.94
CA LEU A 642 21.93 26.30 -10.53
C LEU A 642 22.08 26.92 -9.14
N THR A 643 23.19 26.64 -8.48
CA THR A 643 23.52 27.18 -7.13
C THR A 643 23.74 28.69 -7.13
N ASN A 644 23.99 29.31 -8.28
CA ASN A 644 24.13 30.76 -8.43
C ASN A 644 22.78 31.51 -8.56
N GLY A 645 21.65 30.83 -8.39
CA GLY A 645 20.32 31.44 -8.45
C GLY A 645 19.68 31.50 -9.84
N LYS A 646 20.29 30.88 -10.86
CA LYS A 646 19.63 30.67 -12.16
C LYS A 646 18.65 29.49 -12.10
N GLY A 647 17.60 29.56 -12.91
CA GLY A 647 16.53 28.55 -12.94
C GLY A 647 15.61 28.64 -11.72
N TYR A 648 14.90 27.54 -11.44
CA TYR A 648 14.00 27.47 -10.29
C TYR A 648 14.72 26.85 -9.07
N GLY A 649 14.41 27.41 -7.89
CA GLY A 649 14.61 26.71 -6.62
C GLY A 649 13.65 25.52 -6.48
N ARG A 650 13.83 24.74 -5.40
CA ARG A 650 13.06 23.50 -5.17
C ARG A 650 12.38 23.57 -3.80
N ASN A 651 11.08 23.29 -3.77
CA ASN A 651 10.34 23.05 -2.54
C ASN A 651 9.48 21.81 -2.74
N PHE A 652 9.96 20.67 -2.24
CA PHE A 652 9.33 19.36 -2.48
C PHE A 652 8.68 18.86 -1.19
N VAL A 653 7.35 18.90 -1.16
CA VAL A 653 6.52 18.41 -0.06
C VAL A 653 6.06 16.98 -0.38
N TYR A 654 6.40 16.04 0.49
CA TYR A 654 6.01 14.65 0.30
C TYR A 654 4.54 14.41 0.67
N ASP A 655 3.80 13.75 -0.22
CA ASP A 655 2.43 13.27 0.05
C ASP A 655 2.49 11.94 0.82
N GLN A 656 2.34 12.01 2.14
CA GLN A 656 2.44 10.85 3.04
C GLN A 656 1.45 9.73 2.72
N ARG A 657 0.31 10.04 2.10
CA ARG A 657 -0.70 9.04 1.72
C ARG A 657 -0.15 8.00 0.75
N THR A 658 0.85 8.38 -0.04
CA THR A 658 1.51 7.47 -0.99
C THR A 658 2.32 6.37 -0.32
N ASN A 659 2.83 6.62 0.89
CA ASN A 659 3.44 5.57 1.73
C ASN A 659 2.38 4.63 2.33
N GLU A 660 1.17 5.16 2.56
CA GLU A 660 0.04 4.46 3.14
C GLU A 660 -0.78 3.68 2.09
N GLY A 661 -0.33 3.67 0.83
CA GLY A 661 -0.90 2.89 -0.27
C GLY A 661 -1.81 3.65 -1.23
N VAL A 662 -2.02 4.96 -1.03
CA VAL A 662 -2.75 5.79 -2.00
C VAL A 662 -1.86 6.04 -3.21
N THR A 663 -2.25 5.49 -4.37
CA THR A 663 -1.48 5.62 -5.61
C THR A 663 -2.37 6.19 -6.72
N PRO A 664 -1.81 6.96 -7.67
CA PRO A 664 -2.55 7.28 -8.88
C PRO A 664 -3.03 5.99 -9.58
N PRO A 665 -4.25 5.96 -10.15
CA PRO A 665 -4.81 4.74 -10.76
C PRO A 665 -3.91 4.24 -11.88
N PHE A 666 -3.56 2.96 -11.86
CA PHE A 666 -2.66 2.36 -12.86
C PHE A 666 -1.30 3.07 -12.99
N PHE A 667 -0.84 3.77 -11.96
CA PHE A 667 0.54 4.27 -11.93
C PHE A 667 1.53 3.08 -11.94
N PRO A 668 2.73 3.23 -12.50
CA PRO A 668 3.67 2.12 -12.55
C PRO A 668 4.04 1.57 -11.17
N THR A 669 4.25 0.25 -11.12
CA THR A 669 4.60 -0.52 -9.94
C THR A 669 6.00 -1.12 -10.09
N GLN A 670 6.66 -1.41 -8.98
CA GLN A 670 7.96 -2.08 -8.92
C GLN A 670 7.86 -3.51 -9.43
N GLN A 671 8.99 -4.15 -9.74
CA GLN A 671 8.99 -5.53 -10.23
C GLN A 671 8.75 -6.56 -9.13
N GLU A 672 9.23 -6.26 -7.92
CA GLU A 672 9.16 -7.17 -6.79
C GLU A 672 7.72 -7.24 -6.25
N TRP A 673 7.21 -8.47 -6.21
CA TRP A 673 5.95 -8.76 -5.54
C TRP A 673 6.18 -8.87 -4.03
N SER A 674 5.24 -8.35 -3.27
CA SER A 674 5.16 -8.59 -1.84
C SER A 674 3.76 -9.03 -1.48
N ALA A 675 3.64 -9.75 -0.37
CA ALA A 675 2.37 -10.09 0.21
C ALA A 675 2.43 -9.95 1.73
N GLY A 676 1.32 -9.58 2.37
CA GLY A 676 1.27 -9.55 3.82
C GLY A 676 -0.03 -9.01 4.40
N LEU A 677 -0.32 -9.40 5.65
CA LEU A 677 -1.47 -8.90 6.38
C LEU A 677 -1.32 -7.42 6.71
N THR A 678 -2.38 -6.63 6.52
CA THR A 678 -2.42 -5.23 6.95
C THR A 678 -2.66 -5.06 8.45
N THR A 679 -3.30 -6.03 9.09
CA THR A 679 -3.52 -6.04 10.54
C THR A 679 -3.27 -7.44 11.11
N PRO A 680 -2.64 -7.54 12.30
CA PRO A 680 -2.37 -8.84 12.90
C PRO A 680 -3.64 -9.50 13.42
N ILE A 681 -3.70 -10.83 13.34
CA ILE A 681 -4.80 -11.65 13.86
C ILE A 681 -4.67 -11.78 15.38
N LYS A 682 -5.72 -11.38 16.11
CA LYS A 682 -5.80 -11.45 17.58
C LYS A 682 -7.23 -11.81 18.00
N LEU A 683 -7.39 -12.67 19.00
CA LEU A 683 -8.70 -12.90 19.62
C LEU A 683 -8.96 -11.84 20.70
N GLN A 684 -10.22 -11.45 20.87
CA GLN A 684 -10.67 -10.63 22.00
C GLN A 684 -11.60 -11.47 22.89
N GLN A 685 -11.22 -11.64 24.15
CA GLN A 685 -12.15 -12.15 25.16
C GLN A 685 -13.25 -11.09 25.37
N ASN A 686 -14.46 -11.38 24.88
CA ASN A 686 -15.63 -10.60 25.24
C ASN A 686 -15.85 -10.77 26.74
N GLY A 687 -15.72 -9.69 27.51
CA GLY A 687 -15.95 -9.65 28.95
C GLY A 687 -17.43 -9.81 29.36
N ASN A 688 -18.24 -10.54 28.61
CA ASN A 688 -19.63 -10.84 28.97
C ASN A 688 -20.14 -12.10 28.24
N GLN A 689 -20.88 -12.91 28.99
CA GLN A 689 -21.61 -14.15 28.61
C GLN A 689 -20.88 -15.47 28.90
N VAL A 690 -20.77 -15.82 30.19
CA VAL A 690 -20.91 -17.21 30.62
C VAL A 690 -22.38 -17.58 30.43
N GLN A 691 -22.75 -18.17 29.29
CA GLN A 691 -24.03 -18.85 29.16
C GLN A 691 -23.90 -20.23 29.83
N THR A 692 -24.38 -20.33 31.06
CA THR A 692 -24.66 -21.61 31.71
C THR A 692 -25.77 -22.30 30.93
N ALA A 693 -25.41 -23.34 30.17
CA ALA A 693 -26.39 -24.28 29.65
C ALA A 693 -27.08 -24.98 30.82
N LYS A 694 -28.41 -25.05 30.74
CA LYS A 694 -29.31 -25.71 31.70
C LYS A 694 -28.81 -27.09 32.12
N ASP A 695 -28.70 -27.30 33.42
CA ASP A 695 -28.69 -28.64 34.01
C ASP A 695 -30.07 -29.27 33.77
N GLY A 696 -30.05 -30.44 33.13
CA GLY A 696 -31.22 -31.31 33.01
C GLY A 696 -31.23 -32.33 34.14
N SER A 697 -32.00 -32.02 35.19
CA SER A 697 -32.81 -32.97 35.96
C SER A 697 -33.79 -32.19 36.83
#